data_AF-A0A3L7TLQ7-F1
#
_entry.id   AF-A0A3L7TLQ7-F1
#
_cell.length_a   1.000
_cell.length_b   1.000
_cell.length_c   1.000
_cell.angle_alpha   90.00
_cell.angle_beta   90.00
_cell.angle_gamma   90.00
#
_symmetry.space_group_name_H-M   'P 1'
#
loop_
_entity.id
_entity.type
_entity.pdbx_description
1 polymer ?
#
loop_
_entity_poly.entity_id
_entity_poly.type
_entity_poly.pdbx_seq_one_letter_code
_entity_poly.pdbx_strand_id
1 'polypeptide(L)'
;MNAPWVLAACIVSCAIYARGWHALRMKSDVSRARFGVWRLCAFLAGWSALLVALASPIDAAAERMLSAHMVQHLVLAMIAPPLMWLASPAMPMLFGTPRAFRRSIVGPILAAPSVRAVLRVVTHPITALVLMSCATLAWHVPAAYIAALQDPTMHRLEHFTMFAAGLLFWMPVIEPFPYRRRVVRLLMVPYLVVADLANTLVAAYLAFAGGVVYPWYESISTARGLDALQDQHLAAGIMWIPGSAVYLVPAVVITASHFLPRGSFGVRAKPRTISLTVLSTKTPRETQSDLLRIPLLGTLLRSSRARLALRLLLLAVALLIALDGVIGPQDAPMNLAGTLPWTHWRGVAVIAILALGNVACMACPLIAPRSVLRRWIRPTRAWPAALRSKYLAVSLIVLWLVLYEAFDLWASPLAAVAVLGAFLLTATAIDLLFEGASFCRYVCPIGQYQMMLSTVSVREVRALDPEVCARCETHDCLKACGLGLFMPKKQGNLDCTSCLDCVSACPHGNIGIVTVVPALDLARAQWRSGLGTLAARTDVGVLAVVFTAGAIANAAGMTAPIVAILDERSAQLAVASWCMQGAFVVVALSGGIALIALAALATRGAQFAQRFTRIALATIPLGASVWLYHFGFHLVTGWPTAEASSRRVLHDLALIADEPDRIMSCCVAAPEWLVPAQLLALSCGLSASLAVLWWSIARISALNASVTLRWITPALVLIALWAAAAWIVFQPMEMRGTAGFGP
;
A
#
# COMPACT_ATOMS: atom_id res chain seq x y z
N MET A 1 42.23 7.17 -13.53
CA MET A 1 41.00 6.79 -14.26
C MET A 1 41.22 5.41 -14.85
N ASN A 2 40.68 4.37 -14.24
CA ASN A 2 41.04 2.97 -14.55
C ASN A 2 40.31 2.40 -15.79
N ALA A 3 39.58 3.22 -16.56
CA ALA A 3 38.82 2.76 -17.71
C ALA A 3 38.71 3.80 -18.85
N PRO A 4 39.82 4.21 -19.49
CA PRO A 4 39.81 5.15 -20.62
C PRO A 4 38.92 4.70 -21.79
N TRP A 5 38.74 3.38 -21.96
CA TRP A 5 37.85 2.81 -22.97
C TRP A 5 36.36 3.08 -22.70
N VAL A 6 35.91 3.12 -21.43
CA VAL A 6 34.51 3.43 -21.09
C VAL A 6 34.21 4.88 -21.41
N LEU A 7 35.13 5.79 -21.10
CA LEU A 7 35.00 7.21 -21.42
C LEU A 7 35.00 7.44 -22.95
N ALA A 8 35.91 6.78 -23.68
CA ALA A 8 35.92 6.82 -25.14
C ALA A 8 34.60 6.30 -25.73
N ALA A 9 34.10 5.15 -25.26
CA ALA A 9 32.81 4.61 -25.69
C ALA A 9 31.65 5.55 -25.38
N CYS A 10 31.65 6.21 -24.22
CA CYS A 10 30.67 7.22 -23.84
C CYS A 10 30.68 8.40 -24.82
N ILE A 11 31.83 9.01 -25.06
CA ILE A 11 31.97 10.17 -25.96
C ILE A 11 31.51 9.81 -27.37
N VAL A 12 32.01 8.70 -27.92
CA VAL A 12 31.69 8.25 -29.28
C VAL A 12 30.20 7.94 -29.41
N SER A 13 29.62 7.18 -28.49
CA SER A 13 28.21 6.81 -28.55
C SER A 13 27.27 7.99 -28.34
N CYS A 14 27.59 8.93 -27.44
CA CYS A 14 26.83 10.16 -27.22
C CYS A 14 26.88 11.07 -28.44
N ALA A 15 28.05 11.24 -29.05
CA ALA A 15 28.20 12.04 -30.28
C ALA A 15 27.39 11.44 -31.44
N ILE A 16 27.48 10.12 -31.64
CA ILE A 16 26.70 9.38 -32.63
C ILE A 16 25.19 9.54 -32.36
N TYR A 17 24.75 9.26 -31.12
CA TYR A 17 23.34 9.36 -30.75
C TYR A 17 22.80 10.79 -30.94
N ALA A 18 23.50 11.81 -30.44
CA ALA A 18 23.06 13.21 -30.53
C ALA A 18 22.95 13.67 -31.99
N ARG A 19 23.92 13.31 -32.84
CA ARG A 19 23.90 13.60 -34.27
C ARG A 19 22.71 12.96 -34.97
N GLY A 20 22.44 11.68 -34.69
CA GLY A 20 21.31 10.97 -35.29
C GLY A 20 19.95 11.39 -34.74
N TRP A 21 19.87 11.73 -33.45
CA TRP A 21 18.70 12.33 -32.82
C TRP A 21 18.34 13.66 -33.50
N HIS A 22 19.33 14.54 -33.69
CA HIS A 22 19.13 15.81 -34.40
C HIS A 22 18.66 15.57 -35.84
N ALA A 23 19.34 14.69 -36.58
CA ALA A 23 18.97 14.36 -37.96
C ALA A 23 17.55 13.77 -38.09
N LEU A 24 17.10 12.95 -37.13
CA LEU A 24 15.74 12.39 -37.14
C LEU A 24 14.67 13.43 -36.83
N ARG A 25 14.93 14.37 -35.92
CA ARG A 25 13.97 15.45 -35.59
C ARG A 25 13.75 16.44 -36.72
N MET A 26 14.72 16.60 -37.61
CA MET A 26 14.64 17.48 -38.79
C MET A 26 13.85 16.87 -39.96
N LYS A 27 13.52 15.57 -39.91
CA LYS A 27 12.86 14.89 -41.05
C LYS A 27 11.34 15.09 -41.14
N SER A 28 10.63 15.09 -40.00
CA SER A 28 9.17 15.24 -39.97
C SER A 28 8.67 15.55 -38.56
N ASP A 29 7.48 16.14 -38.45
CA ASP A 29 6.85 16.43 -37.15
C ASP A 29 6.54 15.17 -36.34
N VAL A 30 6.16 14.09 -37.01
CA VAL A 30 5.94 12.77 -36.38
C VAL A 30 7.24 12.24 -35.75
N SER A 31 8.36 12.38 -36.46
CA SER A 31 9.68 11.98 -35.95
C SER A 31 10.13 12.90 -34.81
N ARG A 32 9.88 14.21 -34.92
CA ARG A 32 10.16 15.19 -33.87
C ARG A 32 9.40 14.90 -32.58
N ALA A 33 8.12 14.54 -32.68
CA ALA A 33 7.30 14.17 -31.53
C ALA A 33 7.76 12.84 -30.90
N ARG A 34 8.16 11.86 -31.72
CA ARG A 34 8.64 10.55 -31.25
C ARG A 34 9.99 10.66 -30.52
N PHE A 35 10.91 11.45 -31.06
CA PHE A 35 12.26 11.67 -30.51
C PHE A 35 12.37 13.01 -29.78
N GLY A 36 11.54 13.20 -28.75
CA GLY A 36 11.59 14.39 -27.90
C GLY A 36 12.93 14.55 -27.16
N VAL A 37 13.18 15.76 -26.61
CA VAL A 37 14.42 16.10 -25.88
C VAL A 37 14.65 15.17 -24.68
N TRP A 38 13.59 14.73 -24.01
CA TRP A 38 13.69 13.82 -22.87
C TRP A 38 14.39 12.48 -23.20
N ARG A 39 14.33 12.02 -24.46
CA ARG A 39 15.04 10.79 -24.88
C ARG A 39 16.54 11.00 -24.99
N LEU A 40 16.97 12.18 -25.43
CA LEU A 40 18.38 12.58 -25.39
C LEU A 40 18.86 12.66 -23.95
N CYS A 41 18.09 13.30 -23.06
CA CYS A 41 18.41 13.35 -21.64
C CYS A 41 18.49 11.95 -21.01
N ALA A 42 17.57 11.03 -21.36
CA ALA A 42 17.61 9.64 -20.88
C ALA A 42 18.87 8.90 -21.35
N PHE A 43 19.31 9.11 -22.60
CA PHE A 43 20.54 8.51 -23.12
C PHE A 43 21.78 9.01 -22.36
N LEU A 44 21.88 10.33 -22.19
CA LEU A 44 22.97 10.95 -21.45
C LEU A 44 22.97 10.52 -19.99
N ALA A 45 21.79 10.47 -19.35
CA ALA A 45 21.65 9.99 -17.98
C ALA A 45 22.05 8.52 -17.82
N GLY A 46 21.74 7.66 -18.79
CA GLY A 46 22.18 6.26 -18.80
C GLY A 46 23.71 6.14 -18.84
N TRP A 47 24.38 6.93 -19.68
CA TRP A 47 25.85 6.99 -19.70
C TRP A 47 26.45 7.62 -18.46
N SER A 48 25.83 8.69 -17.92
CA SER A 48 26.26 9.29 -16.66
C SER A 48 26.16 8.28 -15.51
N ALA A 49 25.08 7.50 -15.43
CA ALA A 49 24.94 6.43 -14.44
C ALA A 49 26.05 5.37 -14.59
N LEU A 50 26.36 4.97 -15.82
CA LEU A 50 27.44 4.01 -16.10
C LEU A 50 28.82 4.56 -15.73
N LEU A 51 29.10 5.83 -16.03
CA LEU A 51 30.35 6.50 -15.63
C LEU A 51 30.45 6.70 -14.11
N VAL A 52 29.33 7.00 -13.45
CA VAL A 52 29.28 7.07 -11.98
C VAL A 52 29.55 5.69 -11.39
N ALA A 53 29.05 4.61 -11.97
CA ALA A 53 29.35 3.26 -11.48
C ALA A 53 30.82 2.86 -11.72
N LEU A 54 31.40 3.15 -12.89
CA LEU A 54 32.70 2.57 -13.31
C LEU A 54 33.90 3.52 -13.25
N ALA A 55 33.68 4.82 -13.13
CA ALA A 55 34.74 5.83 -13.22
C ALA A 55 34.70 6.85 -12.06
N SER A 56 33.88 6.60 -11.03
CA SER A 56 33.78 7.43 -9.84
C SER A 56 34.42 6.75 -8.62
N PRO A 57 34.54 7.47 -7.49
CA PRO A 57 35.00 6.89 -6.22
C PRO A 57 34.17 5.68 -5.75
N ILE A 58 32.97 5.46 -6.30
CA ILE A 58 32.13 4.28 -6.00
C ILE A 58 32.84 2.99 -6.39
N ASP A 59 33.55 2.96 -7.52
CA ASP A 59 34.30 1.77 -7.98
C ASP A 59 35.39 1.39 -6.98
N ALA A 60 36.17 2.38 -6.53
CA ALA A 60 37.17 2.17 -5.48
C ALA A 60 36.54 1.86 -4.11
N ALA A 61 35.34 2.36 -3.83
CA ALA A 61 34.62 2.07 -2.58
C ALA A 61 34.02 0.67 -2.57
N ALA A 62 33.60 0.14 -3.72
CA ALA A 62 33.03 -1.20 -3.87
C ALA A 62 34.02 -2.31 -3.49
N GLU A 63 35.30 -2.12 -3.76
CA GLU A 63 36.36 -3.05 -3.32
C GLU A 63 36.56 -3.07 -1.80
N ARG A 64 36.00 -2.09 -1.08
CA ARG A 64 36.23 -1.85 0.36
C ARG A 64 34.99 -2.04 1.22
N MET A 65 33.80 -1.89 0.64
CA MET A 65 32.51 -2.03 1.32
C MET A 65 31.55 -2.78 0.41
N LEU A 66 30.91 -3.81 0.97
CA LEU A 66 29.90 -4.61 0.30
C LEU A 66 28.67 -3.77 -0.05
N SER A 67 28.30 -2.82 0.82
CA SER A 67 27.18 -1.90 0.53
C SER A 67 27.44 -1.01 -0.68
N ALA A 68 28.65 -0.48 -0.84
CA ALA A 68 29.06 0.30 -2.00
C ALA A 68 29.07 -0.56 -3.28
N HIS A 69 29.53 -1.82 -3.16
CA HIS A 69 29.50 -2.79 -4.24
C HIS A 69 28.07 -3.11 -4.70
N MET A 70 27.14 -3.32 -3.78
CA MET A 70 25.72 -3.51 -4.11
C MET A 70 25.13 -2.28 -4.84
N VAL A 71 25.46 -1.07 -4.40
CA VAL A 71 25.03 0.16 -5.10
C VAL A 71 25.56 0.19 -6.53
N GLN A 72 26.85 -0.13 -6.73
CA GLN A 72 27.47 -0.18 -8.05
C GLN A 72 26.73 -1.17 -8.97
N HIS A 73 26.45 -2.37 -8.47
CA HIS A 73 25.78 -3.42 -9.22
C HIS A 73 24.33 -3.07 -9.57
N LEU A 74 23.58 -2.47 -8.64
CA LEU A 74 22.23 -1.97 -8.92
C LEU A 74 22.24 -0.89 -10.01
N VAL A 75 23.19 0.03 -9.97
CA VAL A 75 23.31 1.08 -11.00
C VAL A 75 23.58 0.43 -12.38
N LEU A 76 24.49 -0.56 -12.43
CA LEU A 76 24.87 -1.25 -13.66
C LEU A 76 23.74 -2.10 -14.27
N ALA A 77 23.02 -2.87 -13.46
CA ALA A 77 22.02 -3.81 -13.95
C ALA A 77 20.61 -3.18 -14.07
N MET A 78 20.27 -2.28 -13.16
CA MET A 78 18.88 -1.85 -12.93
C MET A 78 18.61 -0.38 -13.24
N ILE A 79 19.62 0.48 -13.33
CA ILE A 79 19.43 1.92 -13.61
C ILE A 79 19.91 2.31 -15.01
N ALA A 80 21.16 2.01 -15.34
CA ALA A 80 21.74 2.41 -16.63
C ALA A 80 21.02 1.76 -17.83
N PRO A 81 20.74 0.43 -17.86
CA PRO A 81 20.12 -0.20 -19.03
C PRO A 81 18.71 0.31 -19.33
N PRO A 82 17.80 0.50 -18.35
CA PRO A 82 16.51 1.11 -18.59
C PRO A 82 16.57 2.50 -19.20
N LEU A 83 17.44 3.37 -18.67
CA LEU A 83 17.61 4.74 -19.17
C LEU A 83 18.08 4.73 -20.63
N MET A 84 19.03 3.84 -20.96
CA MET A 84 19.51 3.67 -22.33
C MET A 84 18.40 3.18 -23.27
N TRP A 85 17.53 2.27 -22.85
CA TRP A 85 16.42 1.82 -23.70
C TRP A 85 15.28 2.83 -23.82
N LEU A 86 14.99 3.60 -22.77
CA LEU A 86 14.02 4.70 -22.81
C LEU A 86 14.39 5.75 -23.86
N ALA A 87 15.69 5.91 -24.14
CA ALA A 87 16.18 6.74 -25.24
C ALA A 87 15.83 6.22 -26.64
N SER A 88 15.41 4.96 -26.78
CA SER A 88 15.20 4.23 -28.06
C SER A 88 16.37 4.43 -29.04
N PRO A 89 17.57 3.93 -28.69
CA PRO A 89 18.83 4.30 -29.33
C PRO A 89 19.05 3.69 -30.70
N ALA A 90 18.33 2.63 -31.07
CA ALA A 90 18.53 1.92 -32.33
C ALA A 90 18.52 2.86 -33.56
N MET A 91 17.52 3.74 -33.66
CA MET A 91 17.40 4.65 -34.80
C MET A 91 18.35 5.86 -34.73
N PRO A 92 18.44 6.60 -33.60
CA PRO A 92 19.43 7.66 -33.46
C PRO A 92 20.86 7.16 -33.71
N MET A 93 21.27 6.01 -33.17
CA MET A 93 22.63 5.51 -33.41
C MET A 93 22.85 5.13 -34.89
N LEU A 94 21.85 4.56 -35.56
CA LEU A 94 21.93 4.22 -36.98
C LEU A 94 21.96 5.46 -37.90
N PHE A 95 21.22 6.52 -37.59
CA PHE A 95 21.27 7.79 -38.34
C PHE A 95 22.47 8.67 -37.95
N GLY A 96 23.04 8.39 -36.79
CA GLY A 96 24.25 8.96 -36.22
C GLY A 96 25.56 8.39 -36.74
N THR A 97 25.53 7.39 -37.63
CA THR A 97 26.71 6.86 -38.35
C THR A 97 26.75 7.37 -39.80
N PRO A 98 27.93 7.42 -40.46
CA PRO A 98 28.04 7.86 -41.86
C PRO A 98 27.19 6.99 -42.79
N ARG A 99 26.62 7.60 -43.85
CA ARG A 99 25.71 6.88 -44.78
C ARG A 99 26.39 5.67 -45.44
N ALA A 100 27.67 5.79 -45.80
CA ALA A 100 28.47 4.72 -46.38
C ALA A 100 28.61 3.53 -45.41
N PHE A 101 29.06 3.80 -44.18
CA PHE A 101 29.19 2.78 -43.13
C PHE A 101 27.88 2.04 -42.84
N ARG A 102 26.77 2.79 -42.76
CA ARG A 102 25.44 2.21 -42.53
C ARG A 102 25.00 1.26 -43.65
N ARG A 103 25.22 1.62 -44.91
CA ARG A 103 24.76 0.83 -46.07
C ARG A 103 25.69 -0.33 -46.40
N SER A 104 27.00 -0.13 -46.29
CA SER A 104 28.00 -1.11 -46.71
C SER A 104 28.32 -2.15 -45.64
N ILE A 105 28.20 -1.81 -44.35
CA ILE A 105 28.60 -2.70 -43.25
C ILE A 105 27.41 -3.07 -42.37
N VAL A 106 26.75 -2.09 -41.75
CA VAL A 106 25.71 -2.37 -40.73
C VAL A 106 24.47 -3.04 -41.35
N GLY A 107 24.04 -2.58 -42.53
CA GLY A 107 22.87 -3.11 -43.23
C GLY A 107 23.00 -4.61 -43.58
N PRO A 108 24.06 -5.03 -44.30
CA PRO A 108 24.29 -6.44 -44.66
C PRO A 108 24.40 -7.36 -43.44
N ILE A 109 25.12 -6.94 -42.39
CA ILE A 109 25.29 -7.74 -41.16
C ILE A 109 23.94 -7.97 -40.47
N LEU A 110 23.12 -6.93 -40.28
CA LEU A 110 21.80 -7.07 -39.67
C LEU A 110 20.79 -7.79 -40.58
N ALA A 111 21.07 -7.88 -41.89
CA ALA A 111 20.27 -8.63 -42.85
C ALA A 111 20.61 -10.12 -42.90
N ALA A 112 21.82 -10.52 -42.49
CA ALA A 112 22.27 -11.90 -42.50
C ALA A 112 21.34 -12.83 -41.68
N PRO A 113 20.91 -13.99 -42.24
CA PRO A 113 19.99 -14.90 -41.56
C PRO A 113 20.52 -15.43 -40.22
N SER A 114 21.82 -15.74 -40.15
CA SER A 114 22.49 -16.21 -38.93
C SER A 114 22.47 -15.16 -37.82
N VAL A 115 22.82 -13.92 -38.13
CA VAL A 115 22.78 -12.78 -37.19
C VAL A 115 21.35 -12.55 -36.70
N ARG A 116 20.35 -12.61 -37.59
CA ARG A 116 18.94 -12.50 -37.20
C ARG A 116 18.48 -13.66 -36.32
N ALA A 117 18.95 -14.88 -36.56
CA ALA A 117 18.63 -16.04 -35.74
C ALA A 117 19.22 -15.89 -34.33
N VAL A 118 20.51 -15.53 -34.22
CA VAL A 118 21.18 -15.27 -32.95
C VAL A 118 20.49 -14.14 -32.18
N LEU A 119 20.27 -12.99 -32.84
CA LEU A 119 19.54 -11.88 -32.22
C LEU A 119 18.15 -12.32 -31.79
N ARG A 120 17.43 -13.16 -32.55
CA ARG A 120 16.10 -13.65 -32.17
C ARG A 120 16.13 -14.44 -30.87
N VAL A 121 17.14 -15.30 -30.67
CA VAL A 121 17.32 -16.10 -29.45
C VAL A 121 17.74 -15.22 -28.29
N VAL A 122 18.82 -14.44 -28.43
CA VAL A 122 19.39 -13.62 -27.36
C VAL A 122 18.43 -12.53 -26.87
N THR A 123 17.61 -11.98 -27.78
CA THR A 123 16.58 -10.97 -27.44
C THR A 123 15.25 -11.56 -26.98
N HIS A 124 15.14 -12.89 -26.88
CA HIS A 124 13.93 -13.53 -26.40
C HIS A 124 13.75 -13.24 -24.89
N PRO A 125 12.54 -12.90 -24.41
CA PRO A 125 12.32 -12.57 -23.00
C PRO A 125 12.83 -13.67 -22.06
N ILE A 126 12.51 -14.94 -22.32
CA ILE A 126 12.98 -16.06 -21.46
C ILE A 126 14.50 -16.11 -21.38
N THR A 127 15.19 -15.96 -22.51
CA THR A 127 16.67 -15.94 -22.54
C THR A 127 17.20 -14.78 -21.73
N ALA A 128 16.60 -13.59 -21.85
CA ALA A 128 17.00 -12.42 -21.07
C ALA A 128 16.74 -12.59 -19.56
N LEU A 129 15.64 -13.23 -19.17
CA LEU A 129 15.32 -13.56 -17.77
C LEU A 129 16.34 -14.53 -17.19
N VAL A 130 16.66 -15.60 -17.93
CA VAL A 130 17.64 -16.61 -17.52
C VAL A 130 19.01 -15.97 -17.38
N LEU A 131 19.46 -15.19 -18.37
CA LEU A 131 20.76 -14.51 -18.32
C LEU A 131 20.85 -13.53 -17.14
N MET A 132 19.79 -12.76 -16.86
CA MET A 132 19.75 -11.87 -15.70
C MET A 132 19.79 -12.62 -14.38
N SER A 133 18.98 -13.68 -14.26
CA SER A 133 18.91 -14.48 -13.03
C SER A 133 20.24 -15.21 -12.79
N CYS A 134 20.84 -15.79 -13.83
CA CYS A 134 22.14 -16.43 -13.74
C CYS A 134 23.26 -15.43 -13.42
N ALA A 135 23.28 -14.25 -14.05
CA ALA A 135 24.26 -13.21 -13.72
C ALA A 135 24.13 -12.78 -12.26
N THR A 136 22.90 -12.58 -11.78
CA THR A 136 22.65 -12.22 -10.38
C THR A 136 23.11 -13.35 -9.44
N LEU A 137 22.67 -14.58 -9.65
CA LEU A 137 22.97 -15.68 -8.73
C LEU A 137 24.44 -16.10 -8.77
N ALA A 138 25.05 -16.20 -9.96
CA ALA A 138 26.41 -16.72 -10.11
C ALA A 138 27.46 -15.81 -9.46
N TRP A 139 27.34 -14.49 -9.65
CA TRP A 139 28.31 -13.55 -9.09
C TRP A 139 28.20 -13.39 -7.58
N HIS A 140 27.06 -13.74 -6.97
CA HIS A 140 26.90 -13.73 -5.52
C HIS A 140 27.32 -15.04 -4.84
N VAL A 141 27.75 -16.05 -5.60
CA VAL A 141 28.39 -17.24 -5.04
C VAL A 141 29.75 -16.83 -4.47
N PRO A 142 30.08 -17.14 -3.20
CA PRO A 142 31.31 -16.67 -2.55
C PRO A 142 32.59 -16.92 -3.35
N ALA A 143 32.72 -18.09 -4.00
CA ALA A 143 33.89 -18.40 -4.82
C ALA A 143 34.02 -17.49 -6.06
N ALA A 144 32.93 -17.22 -6.77
CA ALA A 144 32.93 -16.34 -7.94
C ALA A 144 33.15 -14.87 -7.53
N TYR A 145 32.51 -14.47 -6.43
CA TYR A 145 32.62 -13.13 -5.87
C TYR A 145 34.06 -12.80 -5.47
N ILE A 146 34.71 -13.70 -4.71
CA ILE A 146 36.11 -13.53 -4.30
C ILE A 146 37.05 -13.54 -5.51
N ALA A 147 36.79 -14.41 -6.49
CA ALA A 147 37.59 -14.44 -7.72
C ALA A 147 37.51 -13.11 -8.50
N ALA A 148 36.32 -12.47 -8.54
CA ALA A 148 36.16 -11.16 -9.14
C ALA A 148 36.95 -10.07 -8.41
N LEU A 149 37.01 -10.11 -7.08
CA LEU A 149 37.80 -9.16 -6.29
C LEU A 149 39.32 -9.35 -6.41
N GLN A 150 39.77 -10.58 -6.67
CA GLN A 150 41.20 -10.91 -6.78
C GLN A 150 41.78 -10.67 -8.17
N ASP A 151 41.00 -10.92 -9.25
CA ASP A 151 41.44 -10.73 -10.63
C ASP A 151 40.68 -9.59 -11.32
N PRO A 152 41.38 -8.50 -11.71
CA PRO A 152 40.78 -7.38 -12.46
C PRO A 152 40.08 -7.80 -13.76
N THR A 153 40.44 -8.94 -14.35
CA THR A 153 39.78 -9.46 -15.55
C THR A 153 38.44 -10.10 -15.20
N MET A 154 38.37 -10.85 -14.11
CA MET A 154 37.12 -11.40 -13.58
C MET A 154 36.17 -10.29 -13.12
N HIS A 155 36.69 -9.25 -12.45
CA HIS A 155 35.90 -8.06 -12.09
C HIS A 155 35.29 -7.37 -13.31
N ARG A 156 36.07 -7.21 -14.39
CA ARG A 156 35.56 -6.63 -15.65
C ARG A 156 34.53 -7.54 -16.32
N LEU A 157 34.71 -8.85 -16.24
CA LEU A 157 33.76 -9.82 -16.78
C LEU A 157 32.43 -9.80 -16.01
N GLU A 158 32.49 -9.67 -14.69
CA GLU A 158 31.32 -9.47 -13.82
C GLU A 158 30.52 -8.24 -14.23
N HIS A 159 31.18 -7.07 -14.24
CA HIS A 159 30.54 -5.82 -14.66
C HIS A 159 29.96 -5.90 -16.07
N PHE A 160 30.70 -6.50 -17.02
CA PHE A 160 30.25 -6.65 -18.39
C PHE A 160 29.02 -7.57 -18.50
N THR A 161 29.06 -8.75 -17.88
CA THR A 161 27.97 -9.73 -17.96
C THR A 161 26.71 -9.20 -17.29
N MET A 162 26.83 -8.51 -16.17
CA MET A 162 25.71 -7.90 -15.46
C MET A 162 25.07 -6.75 -16.23
N PHE A 163 25.88 -5.85 -16.79
CA PHE A 163 25.38 -4.76 -17.66
C PHE A 163 24.73 -5.31 -18.94
N ALA A 164 25.35 -6.30 -19.58
CA ALA A 164 24.82 -6.95 -20.78
C ALA A 164 23.50 -7.68 -20.49
N ALA A 165 23.42 -8.42 -19.38
CA ALA A 165 22.19 -9.05 -18.93
C ALA A 165 21.10 -8.02 -18.63
N GLY A 166 21.45 -6.90 -17.99
CA GLY A 166 20.59 -5.73 -17.80
C GLY A 166 20.02 -5.19 -19.10
N LEU A 167 20.85 -4.96 -20.12
CA LEU A 167 20.39 -4.51 -21.43
C LEU A 167 19.41 -5.51 -22.05
N LEU A 168 19.70 -6.81 -22.02
CA LEU A 168 18.80 -7.81 -22.59
C LEU A 168 17.48 -7.89 -21.83
N PHE A 169 17.53 -7.83 -20.49
CA PHE A 169 16.38 -7.95 -19.60
C PHE A 169 15.39 -6.80 -19.75
N TRP A 170 15.88 -5.56 -19.77
CA TRP A 170 15.01 -4.38 -19.79
C TRP A 170 14.40 -4.08 -21.16
N MET A 171 14.99 -4.62 -22.23
CA MET A 171 14.50 -4.39 -23.60
C MET A 171 13.05 -4.84 -23.84
N PRO A 172 12.60 -6.08 -23.50
CA PRO A 172 11.21 -6.50 -23.65
C PRO A 172 10.23 -5.73 -22.74
N VAL A 173 10.69 -5.19 -21.61
CA VAL A 173 9.87 -4.41 -20.67
C VAL A 173 9.61 -3.00 -21.22
N ILE A 174 10.64 -2.35 -21.76
CA ILE A 174 10.59 -0.95 -22.23
C ILE A 174 10.05 -0.84 -23.65
N GLU A 175 10.33 -1.83 -24.51
CA GLU A 175 9.91 -1.87 -25.92
C GLU A 175 10.44 -0.65 -26.74
N PRO A 176 11.78 -0.45 -26.81
CA PRO A 176 12.39 0.69 -27.50
C PRO A 176 12.10 0.67 -29.01
N PHE A 177 11.75 1.78 -29.65
CA PHE A 177 11.47 1.78 -31.10
C PHE A 177 12.72 1.38 -31.92
N PRO A 178 12.62 0.47 -32.92
CA PRO A 178 11.43 -0.17 -33.50
C PRO A 178 11.15 -1.61 -32.99
N TYR A 179 11.21 -1.85 -31.69
CA TYR A 179 10.94 -3.15 -31.07
C TYR A 179 9.55 -3.66 -31.44
N ARG A 180 9.49 -4.92 -31.85
CA ARG A 180 8.24 -5.63 -32.12
C ARG A 180 7.97 -6.62 -31.00
N ARG A 181 6.90 -6.36 -30.25
CA ARG A 181 6.45 -7.20 -29.15
C ARG A 181 6.18 -8.63 -29.65
N ARG A 182 6.75 -9.62 -28.96
CA ARG A 182 6.58 -11.05 -29.29
C ARG A 182 5.65 -11.80 -28.33
N VAL A 183 5.53 -11.30 -27.09
CA VAL A 183 4.71 -11.90 -26.02
C VAL A 183 3.65 -10.90 -25.56
N VAL A 184 2.56 -11.37 -24.96
CA VAL A 184 1.53 -10.46 -24.42
C VAL A 184 2.10 -9.59 -23.30
N ARG A 185 1.68 -8.31 -23.22
CA ARG A 185 2.26 -7.34 -22.28
C ARG A 185 2.11 -7.75 -20.82
N LEU A 186 1.02 -8.44 -20.47
CA LEU A 186 0.74 -8.87 -19.10
C LEU A 186 1.71 -9.95 -18.61
N LEU A 187 2.32 -10.75 -19.50
CA LEU A 187 3.36 -11.71 -19.13
C LEU A 187 4.65 -11.05 -18.64
N MET A 188 4.80 -9.72 -18.81
CA MET A 188 5.90 -8.98 -18.21
C MET A 188 5.76 -8.86 -16.68
N VAL A 189 4.57 -9.06 -16.11
CA VAL A 189 4.36 -9.07 -14.66
C VAL A 189 5.04 -10.29 -14.01
N PRO A 190 4.69 -11.56 -14.36
CA PRO A 190 5.41 -12.71 -13.82
C PRO A 190 6.88 -12.72 -14.23
N TYR A 191 7.24 -12.17 -15.39
CA TYR A 191 8.64 -11.99 -15.80
C TYR A 191 9.45 -11.14 -14.81
N LEU A 192 8.91 -9.99 -14.40
CA LEU A 192 9.55 -9.09 -13.42
C LEU A 192 9.58 -9.73 -12.03
N VAL A 193 8.50 -10.40 -11.62
CA VAL A 193 8.41 -11.07 -10.32
C VAL A 193 9.40 -12.22 -10.19
N VAL A 194 9.64 -13.00 -11.25
CA VAL A 194 10.63 -14.10 -11.22
C VAL A 194 12.06 -13.55 -11.11
N ALA A 195 12.37 -12.45 -11.81
CA ALA A 195 13.67 -11.80 -11.66
C ALA A 195 13.86 -11.21 -10.26
N ASP A 196 12.79 -10.61 -9.72
CA ASP A 196 12.77 -10.06 -8.36
C ASP A 196 12.95 -11.14 -7.29
N LEU A 197 12.39 -12.33 -7.52
CA LEU A 197 12.62 -13.49 -6.65
C LEU A 197 14.11 -13.85 -6.58
N ALA A 198 14.82 -13.91 -7.71
CA ALA A 198 16.26 -14.17 -7.71
C ALA A 198 17.04 -13.11 -6.93
N ASN A 199 16.69 -11.83 -7.10
CA ASN A 199 17.28 -10.73 -6.32
C ASN A 199 16.99 -10.85 -4.82
N THR A 200 15.74 -11.13 -4.47
CA THR A 200 15.27 -11.25 -3.08
C THR A 200 15.90 -12.44 -2.37
N LEU A 201 16.12 -13.57 -3.06
CA LEU A 201 16.78 -14.74 -2.48
C LEU A 201 18.21 -14.42 -2.03
N VAL A 202 18.97 -13.68 -2.85
CA VAL A 202 20.33 -13.24 -2.50
C VAL A 202 20.29 -12.23 -1.35
N ALA A 203 19.40 -11.24 -1.42
CA ALA A 203 19.27 -10.25 -0.37
C ALA A 203 18.88 -10.88 0.99
N ALA A 204 17.93 -11.82 0.99
CA ALA A 204 17.55 -12.57 2.18
C ALA A 204 18.71 -13.41 2.72
N TYR A 205 19.45 -14.11 1.84
CA TYR A 205 20.63 -14.87 2.25
C TYR A 205 21.67 -13.99 2.96
N LEU A 206 21.96 -12.79 2.44
CA LEU A 206 22.90 -11.86 3.07
C LEU A 206 22.36 -11.24 4.37
N ALA A 207 21.06 -10.97 4.45
CA ALA A 207 20.41 -10.37 5.62
C ALA A 207 20.32 -11.33 6.82
N PHE A 208 20.14 -12.63 6.57
CA PHE A 208 19.92 -13.63 7.60
C PHE A 208 21.12 -14.55 7.86
N ALA A 209 22.24 -14.34 7.17
CA ALA A 209 23.46 -15.07 7.46
C ALA A 209 23.98 -14.72 8.86
N GLY A 210 24.23 -15.74 9.69
CA GLY A 210 24.76 -15.56 11.06
C GLY A 210 26.22 -15.12 11.16
N GLY A 211 26.84 -14.74 10.03
CA GLY A 211 28.23 -14.31 9.95
C GLY A 211 28.54 -13.65 8.60
N VAL A 212 29.78 -13.16 8.46
CA VAL A 212 30.24 -12.48 7.25
C VAL A 212 30.40 -13.50 6.12
N VAL A 213 29.62 -13.34 5.06
CA VAL A 213 29.56 -14.26 3.90
C VAL A 213 30.79 -14.11 2.99
N TYR A 214 31.33 -12.89 2.90
CA TYR A 214 32.48 -12.58 2.05
C TYR A 214 33.68 -12.13 2.92
N PRO A 215 34.60 -13.05 3.30
CA PRO A 215 35.72 -12.76 4.20
C PRO A 215 36.65 -11.63 3.75
N TRP A 216 36.65 -11.29 2.45
CA TRP A 216 37.40 -10.15 1.91
C TRP A 216 37.14 -8.86 2.69
N TYR A 217 35.87 -8.57 3.01
CA TYR A 217 35.49 -7.33 3.69
C TYR A 217 35.75 -7.34 5.19
N GLU A 218 35.89 -8.51 5.81
CA GLU A 218 36.18 -8.63 7.23
C GLU A 218 37.55 -8.01 7.57
N SER A 219 38.56 -8.35 6.79
CA SER A 219 39.92 -7.82 6.97
C SER A 219 40.00 -6.29 6.76
N ILE A 220 39.29 -5.77 5.76
CA ILE A 220 39.31 -4.35 5.37
C ILE A 220 38.47 -3.50 6.33
N SER A 221 37.32 -4.00 6.78
CA SER A 221 36.43 -3.28 7.71
C SER A 221 37.07 -3.19 9.08
N THR A 222 37.70 -4.28 9.56
CA THR A 222 38.44 -4.30 10.84
C THR A 222 39.56 -3.27 10.85
N ALA A 223 40.33 -3.17 9.76
CA ALA A 223 41.41 -2.18 9.63
C ALA A 223 40.93 -0.71 9.64
N ARG A 224 39.62 -0.47 9.50
CA ARG A 224 38.98 0.85 9.49
C ARG A 224 38.08 1.10 10.70
N GLY A 225 37.98 0.14 11.63
CA GLY A 225 37.06 0.21 12.77
C GLY A 225 35.59 0.12 12.37
N LEU A 226 35.27 -0.53 11.25
CA LEU A 226 33.90 -0.77 10.78
C LEU A 226 33.50 -2.23 10.99
N ASP A 227 32.23 -2.47 11.31
CA ASP A 227 31.66 -3.82 11.42
C ASP A 227 31.26 -4.35 10.03
N ALA A 228 31.94 -5.41 9.58
CA ALA A 228 31.68 -6.05 8.30
C ALA A 228 30.30 -6.71 8.24
N LEU A 229 29.78 -7.20 9.37
CA LEU A 229 28.46 -7.81 9.42
C LEU A 229 27.35 -6.75 9.26
N GLN A 230 27.53 -5.59 9.91
CA GLN A 230 26.63 -4.45 9.73
C GLN A 230 26.63 -3.94 8.29
N ASP A 231 27.80 -3.85 7.63
CA ASP A 231 27.88 -3.48 6.21
C ASP A 231 27.18 -4.49 5.30
N GLN A 232 27.26 -5.78 5.63
CA GLN A 232 26.51 -6.84 4.93
C GLN A 232 25.00 -6.71 5.09
N HIS A 233 24.50 -6.45 6.29
CA HIS A 233 23.08 -6.20 6.50
C HIS A 233 22.59 -4.96 5.74
N LEU A 234 23.41 -3.90 5.69
CA LEU A 234 23.11 -2.71 4.89
C LEU A 234 23.08 -3.03 3.39
N ALA A 235 24.06 -3.79 2.90
CA ALA A 235 24.14 -4.25 1.52
C ALA A 235 22.90 -5.09 1.14
N ALA A 236 22.49 -6.00 2.02
CA ALA A 236 21.28 -6.78 1.88
C ALA A 236 20.03 -5.90 1.81
N GLY A 237 19.91 -4.90 2.70
CA GLY A 237 18.81 -3.93 2.68
C GLY A 237 18.75 -3.09 1.39
N ILE A 238 19.91 -2.68 0.86
CA ILE A 238 20.03 -1.95 -0.42
C ILE A 238 19.60 -2.83 -1.60
N MET A 239 20.05 -4.08 -1.62
CA MET A 239 19.66 -5.03 -2.67
C MET A 239 18.16 -5.36 -2.58
N TRP A 240 17.62 -5.51 -1.37
CA TRP A 240 16.21 -5.85 -1.17
C TRP A 240 15.29 -4.69 -1.54
N ILE A 241 15.39 -3.54 -0.86
CA ILE A 241 14.36 -2.50 -0.96
C ILE A 241 14.47 -1.75 -2.31
N PRO A 242 15.57 -1.01 -2.60
CA PRO A 242 15.80 -0.43 -3.91
C PRO A 242 15.71 -1.42 -5.08
N GLY A 243 16.33 -2.60 -4.96
CA GLY A 243 16.34 -3.60 -6.04
C GLY A 243 14.93 -4.07 -6.39
N SER A 244 14.13 -4.46 -5.39
CA SER A 244 12.76 -4.92 -5.63
C SER A 244 11.86 -3.80 -6.15
N ALA A 245 12.05 -2.57 -5.69
CA ALA A 245 11.28 -1.42 -6.17
C ALA A 245 11.43 -1.22 -7.69
N VAL A 246 12.63 -1.43 -8.24
CA VAL A 246 12.88 -1.28 -9.69
C VAL A 246 12.14 -2.34 -10.51
N TYR A 247 11.93 -3.55 -9.99
CA TYR A 247 11.11 -4.58 -10.65
C TYR A 247 9.60 -4.37 -10.45
N LEU A 248 9.16 -4.02 -9.24
CA LEU A 248 7.75 -3.94 -8.88
C LEU A 248 7.05 -2.70 -9.46
N VAL A 249 7.72 -1.55 -9.54
CA VAL A 249 7.11 -0.33 -10.09
C VAL A 249 6.65 -0.54 -11.55
N PRO A 250 7.48 -1.06 -12.48
CA PRO A 250 7.02 -1.40 -13.82
C PRO A 250 5.93 -2.47 -13.84
N ALA A 251 5.97 -3.48 -12.97
CA ALA A 251 4.94 -4.51 -12.88
C ALA A 251 3.56 -3.93 -12.52
N VAL A 252 3.54 -3.01 -11.54
CA VAL A 252 2.34 -2.26 -11.16
C VAL A 252 1.86 -1.37 -12.31
N VAL A 253 2.76 -0.64 -12.97
CA VAL A 253 2.42 0.22 -14.13
C VAL A 253 1.81 -0.60 -15.27
N ILE A 254 2.38 -1.78 -15.57
CA ILE A 254 1.89 -2.67 -16.63
C ILE A 254 0.49 -3.20 -16.28
N THR A 255 0.32 -3.71 -15.06
CA THR A 255 -0.97 -4.18 -14.54
C THR A 255 -2.02 -3.08 -14.60
N ALA A 256 -1.70 -1.90 -14.05
CA ALA A 256 -2.58 -0.74 -14.09
C ALA A 256 -2.94 -0.34 -15.52
N SER A 257 -1.99 -0.31 -16.45
CA SER A 257 -2.24 0.06 -17.85
C SER A 257 -3.13 -0.94 -18.61
N HIS A 258 -3.19 -2.20 -18.17
CA HIS A 258 -3.98 -3.25 -18.79
C HIS A 258 -5.41 -3.29 -18.25
N PHE A 259 -5.57 -3.20 -16.93
CA PHE A 259 -6.87 -3.28 -16.25
C PHE A 259 -7.59 -1.92 -16.16
N LEU A 260 -6.90 -0.81 -16.43
CA LEU A 260 -7.54 0.50 -16.53
C LEU A 260 -7.90 0.76 -18.00
N PRO A 261 -9.19 0.93 -18.34
CA PRO A 261 -9.62 1.17 -19.72
C PRO A 261 -8.83 2.29 -20.39
N ARG A 262 -8.40 2.11 -21.64
CA ARG A 262 -7.86 3.21 -22.47
C ARG A 262 -8.95 4.27 -22.61
N GLY A 263 -8.79 5.39 -21.92
CA GLY A 263 -9.81 6.43 -21.72
C GLY A 263 -10.08 6.78 -20.25
N SER A 264 -9.65 5.95 -19.30
CA SER A 264 -9.71 6.23 -17.85
C SER A 264 -8.63 7.20 -17.35
N PHE A 265 -7.61 7.41 -18.18
CA PHE A 265 -6.56 8.40 -18.01
C PHE A 265 -6.87 9.56 -18.95
N GLY A 266 -7.43 10.64 -18.39
CA GLY A 266 -7.82 11.84 -19.11
C GLY A 266 -6.61 12.61 -19.67
N VAL A 267 -6.00 12.08 -20.72
CA VAL A 267 -5.45 12.93 -21.77
C VAL A 267 -6.66 13.53 -22.47
N ARG A 268 -6.79 14.85 -22.36
CA ARG A 268 -7.92 15.65 -22.82
C ARG A 268 -8.20 15.41 -24.31
N ALA A 269 -9.16 14.55 -24.60
CA ALA A 269 -10.07 14.75 -25.72
C ALA A 269 -11.39 15.19 -25.09
N LYS A 270 -11.80 16.43 -25.29
CA LYS A 270 -13.23 16.77 -25.20
C LYS A 270 -13.88 16.06 -26.39
N PRO A 271 -14.77 15.07 -26.21
CA PRO A 271 -15.75 14.81 -27.25
C PRO A 271 -16.76 15.96 -27.15
N ARG A 272 -16.95 16.71 -28.23
CA ARG A 272 -18.25 17.37 -28.43
C ARG A 272 -19.26 16.24 -28.59
N THR A 273 -20.04 15.96 -27.55
CA THR A 273 -21.20 15.07 -27.68
C THR A 273 -22.30 15.85 -28.37
N ILE A 274 -22.38 15.71 -29.69
CA ILE A 274 -23.66 15.70 -30.37
C ILE A 274 -24.29 14.37 -29.99
N SER A 275 -25.43 14.38 -29.29
CA SER A 275 -26.14 13.14 -28.96
C SER A 275 -26.84 12.63 -30.22
N LEU A 276 -26.30 11.59 -30.83
CA LEU A 276 -27.07 10.73 -31.72
C LEU A 276 -27.40 9.46 -30.95
N THR A 277 -28.65 9.36 -30.51
CA THR A 277 -29.24 8.29 -29.68
C THR A 277 -29.17 6.90 -30.34
N VAL A 278 -28.72 6.81 -31.60
CA VAL A 278 -28.82 5.60 -32.44
C VAL A 278 -27.57 4.71 -32.37
N LEU A 279 -26.45 5.18 -31.81
CA LEU A 279 -25.24 4.37 -31.64
C LEU A 279 -24.72 4.43 -30.19
N SER A 280 -25.55 4.00 -29.25
CA SER A 280 -25.08 3.60 -27.93
C SER A 280 -24.25 2.32 -28.09
N THR A 281 -22.95 2.47 -28.32
CA THR A 281 -22.01 1.36 -28.26
C THR A 281 -22.08 0.77 -26.85
N LYS A 282 -22.60 -0.47 -26.73
CA LYS A 282 -22.51 -1.28 -25.51
C LYS A 282 -21.07 -1.19 -25.02
N THR A 283 -20.83 -0.48 -23.92
CA THR A 283 -19.59 -0.66 -23.16
C THR A 283 -19.47 -2.14 -22.84
N PRO A 284 -18.28 -2.75 -23.03
CA PRO A 284 -18.09 -4.17 -22.74
C PRO A 284 -18.60 -4.45 -21.33
N ARG A 285 -19.52 -5.41 -21.23
CA ARG A 285 -20.07 -5.91 -19.97
C ARG A 285 -18.91 -6.62 -19.25
N GLU A 286 -18.10 -5.86 -18.52
CA GLU A 286 -17.15 -6.44 -17.59
C GLU A 286 -17.97 -7.28 -16.62
N THR A 287 -17.83 -8.59 -16.70
CA THR A 287 -18.41 -9.54 -15.74
C THR A 287 -17.72 -9.30 -14.40
N GLN A 288 -18.14 -8.25 -13.69
CA GLN A 288 -17.68 -8.00 -12.33
C GLN A 288 -18.12 -9.20 -11.49
N SER A 289 -17.16 -9.81 -10.79
CA SER A 289 -17.46 -10.83 -9.77
C SER A 289 -18.36 -10.19 -8.72
N ASP A 290 -19.63 -10.58 -8.70
CA ASP A 290 -20.62 -10.13 -7.73
C ASP A 290 -20.85 -11.23 -6.69
N LEU A 291 -20.54 -10.94 -5.43
CA LEU A 291 -20.69 -11.88 -4.32
C LEU A 291 -22.15 -12.33 -4.14
N LEU A 292 -23.12 -11.49 -4.51
CA LEU A 292 -24.54 -11.81 -4.38
C LEU A 292 -25.04 -12.85 -5.39
N ARG A 293 -24.21 -13.25 -6.37
CA ARG A 293 -24.54 -14.32 -7.32
C ARG A 293 -24.20 -15.72 -6.80
N ILE A 294 -23.43 -15.81 -5.71
CA ILE A 294 -23.16 -17.09 -5.04
C ILE A 294 -24.48 -17.58 -4.42
N PRO A 295 -24.98 -18.80 -4.71
CA PRO A 295 -26.37 -19.17 -4.41
C PRO A 295 -26.74 -19.05 -2.92
N LEU A 296 -26.04 -19.77 -2.05
CA LEU A 296 -26.32 -19.78 -0.61
C LEU A 296 -26.01 -18.43 0.04
N LEU A 297 -24.81 -17.92 -0.21
CA LEU A 297 -24.34 -16.65 0.37
C LEU A 297 -25.18 -15.46 -0.08
N GLY A 298 -25.49 -15.37 -1.38
CA GLY A 298 -26.32 -14.32 -1.96
C GLY A 298 -27.76 -14.35 -1.44
N THR A 299 -28.33 -15.54 -1.24
CA THR A 299 -29.67 -15.70 -0.65
C THR A 299 -29.69 -15.21 0.80
N LEU A 300 -28.70 -15.59 1.60
CA LEU A 300 -28.55 -15.12 2.98
C LEU A 300 -28.37 -13.60 3.04
N LEU A 301 -27.47 -13.03 2.24
CA LEU A 301 -27.18 -11.59 2.26
C LEU A 301 -28.37 -10.73 1.77
N ARG A 302 -29.17 -11.22 0.81
CA ARG A 302 -30.37 -10.51 0.33
C ARG A 302 -31.52 -10.54 1.35
N SER A 303 -31.59 -11.57 2.20
CA SER A 303 -32.61 -11.70 3.23
C SER A 303 -32.43 -10.68 4.36
N SER A 304 -33.38 -9.76 4.50
CA SER A 304 -33.40 -8.78 5.60
C SER A 304 -33.50 -9.46 6.97
N ARG A 305 -34.20 -10.60 7.06
CA ARG A 305 -34.32 -11.41 8.28
C ARG A 305 -32.98 -12.03 8.67
N ALA A 306 -32.21 -12.54 7.70
CA ALA A 306 -30.88 -13.09 7.99
C ALA A 306 -29.91 -12.00 8.45
N ARG A 307 -29.93 -10.81 7.81
CA ARG A 307 -29.13 -9.66 8.26
C ARG A 307 -29.51 -9.20 9.67
N LEU A 308 -30.80 -9.19 10.00
CA LEU A 308 -31.27 -8.86 11.35
C LEU A 308 -30.84 -9.93 12.37
N ALA A 309 -31.00 -11.21 12.02
CA ALA A 309 -30.60 -12.33 12.88
C ALA A 309 -29.09 -12.29 13.19
N LEU A 310 -28.24 -11.98 12.20
CA LEU A 310 -26.80 -11.78 12.41
C LEU A 310 -26.51 -10.68 13.43
N ARG A 311 -27.17 -9.51 13.31
CA ARG A 311 -26.98 -8.39 14.25
C ARG A 311 -27.48 -8.71 15.66
N LEU A 312 -28.60 -9.43 15.77
CA LEU A 312 -29.15 -9.86 17.06
C LEU A 312 -28.27 -10.92 17.73
N LEU A 313 -27.74 -11.86 16.94
CA LEU A 313 -26.76 -12.85 17.41
C LEU A 313 -25.51 -12.16 17.94
N LEU A 314 -24.95 -11.22 17.18
CA LEU A 314 -23.76 -10.47 17.63
C LEU A 314 -24.04 -9.56 18.82
N LEU A 315 -25.27 -9.03 18.94
CA LEU A 315 -25.69 -8.31 20.16
C LEU A 315 -25.73 -9.27 21.36
N ALA A 316 -26.30 -10.47 21.20
CA ALA A 316 -26.32 -11.46 22.27
C ALA A 316 -24.91 -11.88 22.69
N VAL A 317 -24.00 -12.11 21.73
CA VAL A 317 -22.58 -12.37 22.02
C VAL A 317 -21.95 -11.19 22.76
N ALA A 318 -22.19 -9.95 22.32
CA ALA A 318 -21.66 -8.77 23.00
C ALA A 318 -22.19 -8.62 24.45
N LEU A 319 -23.45 -9.00 24.69
CA LEU A 319 -24.04 -9.00 26.04
C LEU A 319 -23.45 -10.10 26.93
N LEU A 320 -23.16 -11.29 26.38
CA LEU A 320 -22.48 -12.36 27.11
C LEU A 320 -21.04 -11.96 27.48
N ILE A 321 -20.32 -11.34 26.55
CA ILE A 321 -19.00 -10.76 26.82
C ILE A 321 -19.11 -9.69 27.90
N ALA A 322 -20.14 -8.84 27.85
CA ALA A 322 -20.33 -7.80 28.86
C ALA A 322 -20.65 -8.38 30.25
N LEU A 323 -21.45 -9.44 30.31
CA LEU A 323 -21.76 -10.16 31.54
C LEU A 323 -20.49 -10.72 32.19
N ASP A 324 -19.64 -11.35 31.38
CA ASP A 324 -18.35 -11.87 31.82
C ASP A 324 -17.39 -10.76 32.26
N GLY A 325 -17.42 -9.59 31.62
CA GLY A 325 -16.64 -8.42 32.05
C GLY A 325 -17.03 -7.89 33.43
N VAL A 326 -18.27 -8.11 33.87
CA VAL A 326 -18.78 -7.68 35.20
C VAL A 326 -18.58 -8.75 36.27
N ILE A 327 -18.88 -10.01 35.96
CA ILE A 327 -18.92 -11.10 36.95
C ILE A 327 -17.59 -11.88 36.98
N GLY A 328 -16.89 -11.95 35.85
CA GLY A 328 -15.65 -12.69 35.70
C GLY A 328 -14.44 -12.00 36.34
N PRO A 329 -13.26 -12.66 36.31
CA PRO A 329 -12.02 -12.11 36.85
C PRO A 329 -11.67 -10.80 36.14
N GLN A 330 -11.10 -9.85 36.88
CA GLN A 330 -10.69 -8.56 36.30
C GLN A 330 -9.31 -8.60 35.62
N ASP A 331 -8.70 -9.79 35.56
CA ASP A 331 -7.50 -10.05 34.77
C ASP A 331 -7.89 -10.13 33.28
N ALA A 332 -7.50 -9.13 32.48
CA ALA A 332 -7.90 -9.02 31.08
C ALA A 332 -7.62 -10.27 30.21
N PRO A 333 -6.48 -10.98 30.35
CA PRO A 333 -6.21 -12.20 29.57
C PRO A 333 -7.15 -13.37 29.87
N MET A 334 -7.74 -13.40 31.07
CA MET A 334 -8.67 -14.46 31.49
C MET A 334 -10.14 -14.06 31.27
N ASN A 335 -10.41 -12.80 30.91
CA ASN A 335 -11.75 -12.26 30.74
C ASN A 335 -12.10 -12.07 29.26
N LEU A 336 -13.30 -12.51 28.86
CA LEU A 336 -13.76 -12.36 27.47
C LEU A 336 -13.85 -10.88 27.04
N ALA A 337 -14.21 -9.97 27.95
CA ALA A 337 -14.32 -8.54 27.68
C ALA A 337 -12.95 -7.85 27.50
N GLY A 338 -11.93 -8.32 28.23
CA GLY A 338 -10.54 -7.87 28.05
C GLY A 338 -9.89 -8.43 26.79
N THR A 339 -10.30 -9.63 26.37
CA THR A 339 -9.61 -10.37 25.31
C THR A 339 -10.29 -10.29 23.93
N LEU A 340 -11.57 -10.65 23.82
CA LEU A 340 -12.20 -10.83 22.50
C LEU A 340 -12.36 -9.52 21.71
N PRO A 341 -12.91 -8.42 22.27
CA PRO A 341 -13.11 -7.19 21.51
C PRO A 341 -11.81 -6.50 21.10
N TRP A 342 -10.78 -6.61 21.94
CA TRP A 342 -9.54 -5.85 21.82
C TRP A 342 -8.46 -6.60 21.05
N THR A 343 -8.16 -7.85 21.41
CA THR A 343 -7.08 -8.63 20.80
C THR A 343 -7.54 -9.29 19.50
N HIS A 344 -8.68 -9.99 19.54
CA HIS A 344 -9.08 -10.88 18.45
C HIS A 344 -9.99 -10.20 17.42
N TRP A 345 -11.04 -9.53 17.87
CA TRP A 345 -12.02 -8.91 16.98
C TRP A 345 -11.38 -7.81 16.12
N ARG A 346 -10.43 -7.02 16.65
CA ARG A 346 -9.74 -5.99 15.85
C ARG A 346 -8.94 -6.59 14.71
N GLY A 347 -8.13 -7.62 14.98
CA GLY A 347 -7.36 -8.32 13.95
C GLY A 347 -8.27 -8.95 12.89
N VAL A 348 -9.29 -9.70 13.32
CA VAL A 348 -10.27 -10.32 12.41
C VAL A 348 -11.01 -9.25 11.59
N ALA A 349 -11.43 -8.16 12.22
CA ALA A 349 -12.15 -7.07 11.55
C ALA A 349 -11.28 -6.39 10.50
N VAL A 350 -9.99 -6.16 10.75
CA VAL A 350 -9.09 -5.55 9.75
C VAL A 350 -8.96 -6.44 8.52
N ILE A 351 -8.71 -7.74 8.70
CA ILE A 351 -8.62 -8.71 7.60
C ILE A 351 -9.95 -8.77 6.83
N ALA A 352 -11.07 -8.90 7.56
CA ALA A 352 -12.40 -8.99 6.97
C ALA A 352 -12.76 -7.71 6.20
N ILE A 353 -12.38 -6.52 6.70
CA ILE A 353 -12.65 -5.26 6.02
C ILE A 353 -11.85 -5.13 4.74
N LEU A 354 -10.57 -5.50 4.73
CA LEU A 354 -9.74 -5.48 3.53
C LEU A 354 -10.27 -6.46 2.46
N ALA A 355 -10.82 -7.60 2.88
CA ALA A 355 -11.38 -8.60 1.97
C ALA A 355 -12.80 -8.27 1.48
N LEU A 356 -13.68 -7.73 2.33
CA LEU A 356 -15.13 -7.69 2.10
C LEU A 356 -15.75 -6.27 2.19
N GLY A 357 -14.94 -5.23 2.40
CA GLY A 357 -15.42 -3.86 2.59
C GLY A 357 -16.01 -3.65 3.99
N ASN A 358 -17.08 -2.88 4.14
CA ASN A 358 -17.65 -2.57 5.46
C ASN A 358 -18.47 -3.71 6.11
N VAL A 359 -18.01 -4.95 6.02
CA VAL A 359 -18.68 -6.15 6.59
C VAL A 359 -18.84 -6.06 8.11
N ALA A 360 -17.87 -5.48 8.83
CA ALA A 360 -17.95 -5.27 10.27
C ALA A 360 -19.06 -4.25 10.64
N CYS A 361 -19.26 -3.20 9.84
CA CYS A 361 -20.39 -2.27 10.03
C CYS A 361 -21.74 -2.94 9.72
N MET A 362 -21.80 -3.86 8.75
CA MET A 362 -23.02 -4.61 8.42
C MET A 362 -23.46 -5.51 9.59
N ALA A 363 -22.47 -6.12 10.25
CA ALA A 363 -22.62 -7.05 11.37
C ALA A 363 -22.66 -6.35 12.74
N CYS A 364 -22.50 -5.03 12.81
CA CYS A 364 -22.32 -4.30 14.05
C CYS A 364 -23.50 -4.49 15.04
N PRO A 365 -23.24 -4.94 16.29
CA PRO A 365 -24.29 -5.16 17.29
C PRO A 365 -24.96 -3.86 17.75
N LEU A 366 -24.25 -2.73 17.69
CA LEU A 366 -24.77 -1.42 18.11
C LEU A 366 -25.96 -0.93 17.26
N ILE A 367 -26.15 -1.49 16.05
CA ILE A 367 -27.25 -1.14 15.13
C ILE A 367 -28.47 -2.06 15.34
N ALA A 368 -28.33 -3.14 16.10
CA ALA A 368 -29.42 -4.07 16.37
C ALA A 368 -30.61 -3.41 17.08
N PRO A 369 -30.44 -2.58 18.15
CA PRO A 369 -31.55 -1.93 18.82
C PRO A 369 -32.38 -1.06 17.88
N ARG A 370 -31.72 -0.27 17.03
CA ARG A 370 -32.40 0.53 16.00
C ARG A 370 -33.28 -0.31 15.08
N SER A 371 -32.78 -1.47 14.64
CA SER A 371 -33.49 -2.34 13.69
C SER A 371 -34.79 -2.92 14.26
N VAL A 372 -34.88 -2.97 15.60
CA VAL A 372 -36.05 -3.45 16.35
C VAL A 372 -36.93 -2.28 16.78
N LEU A 373 -36.38 -1.30 17.49
CA LEU A 373 -37.12 -0.21 18.13
C LEU A 373 -37.79 0.75 17.14
N ARG A 374 -37.24 0.92 15.93
CA ARG A 374 -37.87 1.76 14.89
C ARG A 374 -39.17 1.21 14.30
N ARG A 375 -39.59 0.01 14.73
CA ARG A 375 -40.95 -0.49 14.46
C ARG A 375 -42.01 0.28 15.23
N TRP A 376 -41.67 0.82 16.40
CA TRP A 376 -42.58 1.56 17.27
C TRP A 376 -42.23 3.04 17.37
N ILE A 377 -40.96 3.41 17.21
CA ILE A 377 -40.48 4.80 17.33
C ILE A 377 -40.03 5.33 15.97
N ARG A 378 -40.62 6.44 15.53
CA ARG A 378 -40.22 7.13 14.29
C ARG A 378 -39.46 8.42 14.64
N PRO A 379 -38.15 8.50 14.36
CA PRO A 379 -37.40 9.73 14.58
C PRO A 379 -37.91 10.83 13.64
N THR A 380 -38.03 12.06 14.15
CA THR A 380 -38.52 13.22 13.39
C THR A 380 -37.50 14.35 13.27
N ARG A 381 -36.35 14.24 13.96
CA ARG A 381 -35.32 15.30 13.94
C ARG A 381 -34.30 15.02 12.83
N ALA A 382 -34.01 16.03 12.03
CA ALA A 382 -32.89 15.99 11.10
C ALA A 382 -31.56 16.26 11.82
N TRP A 383 -30.46 15.67 11.34
CA TRP A 383 -29.13 15.95 11.89
C TRP A 383 -28.75 17.44 11.66
N PRO A 384 -28.25 18.16 12.70
CA PRO A 384 -27.96 19.59 12.61
C PRO A 384 -26.99 19.93 11.48
N ALA A 385 -27.29 20.97 10.69
CA ALA A 385 -26.49 21.35 9.53
C ALA A 385 -25.02 21.67 9.89
N ALA A 386 -24.79 22.33 11.03
CA ALA A 386 -23.46 22.65 11.54
C ALA A 386 -22.59 21.40 11.81
N LEU A 387 -23.21 20.26 12.09
CA LEU A 387 -22.53 18.99 12.40
C LEU A 387 -22.48 18.04 11.20
N ARG A 388 -22.81 18.49 9.98
CA ARG A 388 -22.78 17.65 8.75
C ARG A 388 -21.37 17.52 8.15
N SER A 389 -20.32 17.75 8.94
CA SER A 389 -18.91 17.53 8.59
C SER A 389 -18.35 16.27 9.26
N LYS A 390 -17.14 15.89 8.89
CA LYS A 390 -16.39 14.81 9.57
C LYS A 390 -15.59 15.29 10.77
N TYR A 391 -15.57 16.60 11.08
CA TYR A 391 -14.77 17.11 12.21
C TYR A 391 -15.23 16.56 13.55
N LEU A 392 -16.54 16.38 13.78
CA LEU A 392 -17.04 15.72 14.99
C LEU A 392 -16.47 14.30 15.13
N ALA A 393 -16.56 13.51 14.06
CA ALA A 393 -15.99 12.16 14.04
C ALA A 393 -14.47 12.15 14.24
N VAL A 394 -13.75 13.09 13.62
CA VAL A 394 -12.30 13.26 13.83
C VAL A 394 -12.00 13.51 15.30
N SER A 395 -12.68 14.48 15.93
CA SER A 395 -12.49 14.80 17.34
C SER A 395 -12.79 13.60 18.24
N LEU A 396 -13.84 12.84 17.95
CA LEU A 396 -14.19 11.62 18.70
C LEU A 396 -13.17 10.50 18.50
N ILE A 397 -12.56 10.36 17.31
CA ILE A 397 -11.47 9.39 17.08
C ILE A 397 -10.21 9.82 17.82
N VAL A 398 -9.84 11.11 17.78
CA VAL A 398 -8.69 11.63 18.52
C VAL A 398 -8.89 11.38 20.02
N LEU A 399 -10.06 11.76 20.56
CA LEU A 399 -10.41 11.51 21.94
C LEU A 399 -10.37 10.02 22.26
N TRP A 400 -10.92 9.17 21.39
CA TRP A 400 -10.88 7.73 21.55
C TRP A 400 -9.44 7.20 21.63
N LEU A 401 -8.55 7.60 20.71
CA LEU A 401 -7.15 7.16 20.71
C LEU A 401 -6.40 7.64 21.97
N VAL A 402 -6.66 8.87 22.42
CA VAL A 402 -6.06 9.42 23.64
C VAL A 402 -6.55 8.66 24.88
N LEU A 403 -7.86 8.48 25.03
CA LEU A 403 -8.44 7.74 26.17
C LEU A 403 -8.03 6.27 26.15
N TYR A 404 -7.98 5.67 24.95
CA TYR A 404 -7.52 4.31 24.75
C TYR A 404 -6.13 4.11 25.34
N GLU A 405 -5.14 4.91 24.89
CA GLU A 405 -3.75 4.81 25.37
C GLU A 405 -3.59 5.27 26.82
N ALA A 406 -4.21 6.38 27.23
CA ALA A 406 -3.99 6.96 28.55
C ALA A 406 -4.53 6.08 29.70
N PHE A 407 -5.62 5.34 29.46
CA PHE A 407 -6.29 4.57 30.51
C PHE A 407 -6.18 3.06 30.31
N ASP A 408 -5.35 2.61 29.36
CA ASP A 408 -5.19 1.20 28.99
C ASP A 408 -6.55 0.48 28.92
N LEU A 409 -7.51 1.03 28.16
CA LEU A 409 -8.92 0.58 28.18
C LEU A 409 -9.10 -0.92 27.86
N TRP A 410 -8.11 -1.53 27.22
CA TRP A 410 -8.05 -2.96 26.92
C TRP A 410 -7.66 -3.83 28.13
N ALA A 411 -6.92 -3.28 29.10
CA ALA A 411 -6.44 -3.98 30.28
C ALA A 411 -7.48 -4.09 31.40
N SER A 412 -8.62 -3.39 31.29
CA SER A 412 -9.70 -3.41 32.27
C SER A 412 -11.00 -3.96 31.68
N PRO A 413 -11.44 -5.17 32.08
CA PRO A 413 -12.72 -5.73 31.65
C PRO A 413 -13.91 -4.83 31.99
N LEU A 414 -13.95 -4.25 33.19
CA LEU A 414 -15.02 -3.33 33.58
C LEU A 414 -15.05 -2.06 32.72
N ALA A 415 -13.89 -1.49 32.36
CA ALA A 415 -13.81 -0.36 31.44
C ALA A 415 -14.33 -0.74 30.04
N ALA A 416 -14.01 -1.95 29.56
CA ALA A 416 -14.52 -2.47 28.29
C ALA A 416 -16.06 -2.57 28.28
N VAL A 417 -16.66 -3.04 29.38
CA VAL A 417 -18.12 -3.08 29.57
C VAL A 417 -18.71 -1.68 29.56
N ALA A 418 -18.12 -0.75 30.32
CA ALA A 418 -18.60 0.63 30.40
C ALA A 418 -18.56 1.31 29.03
N VAL A 419 -17.49 1.11 28.26
CA VAL A 419 -17.35 1.61 26.89
C VAL A 419 -18.40 1.02 25.96
N LEU A 420 -18.62 -0.30 25.99
CA LEU A 420 -19.64 -0.96 25.18
C LEU A 420 -21.04 -0.45 25.53
N GLY A 421 -21.36 -0.33 26.82
CA GLY A 421 -22.62 0.23 27.31
C GLY A 421 -22.82 1.67 26.85
N ALA A 422 -21.81 2.53 27.01
CA ALA A 422 -21.85 3.92 26.55
C ALA A 422 -22.09 4.03 25.04
N PHE A 423 -21.42 3.19 24.23
CA PHE A 423 -21.66 3.15 22.79
C PHE A 423 -23.06 2.67 22.44
N LEU A 424 -23.56 1.62 23.09
CA LEU A 424 -24.89 1.06 22.84
C LEU A 424 -25.98 2.08 23.19
N LEU A 425 -25.87 2.74 24.35
CA LEU A 425 -26.80 3.77 24.80
C LEU A 425 -26.77 4.99 23.87
N THR A 426 -25.57 5.49 23.53
CA THR A 426 -25.41 6.65 22.64
C THR A 426 -25.92 6.36 21.23
N ALA A 427 -25.58 5.19 20.67
CA ALA A 427 -26.05 4.76 19.36
C ALA A 427 -27.58 4.67 19.33
N THR A 428 -28.17 4.03 20.35
CA THR A 428 -29.62 3.90 20.47
C THR A 428 -30.30 5.25 20.62
N ALA A 429 -29.82 6.12 21.51
CA ALA A 429 -30.38 7.45 21.74
C ALA A 429 -30.37 8.28 20.44
N ILE A 430 -29.23 8.34 19.74
CA ILE A 430 -29.10 9.12 18.52
C ILE A 430 -29.98 8.55 17.39
N ASP A 431 -30.02 7.23 17.23
CA ASP A 431 -30.83 6.60 16.19
C ASP A 431 -32.34 6.63 16.51
N LEU A 432 -32.76 6.86 17.75
CA LEU A 432 -34.17 7.09 18.09
C LEU A 432 -34.59 8.56 17.98
N LEU A 433 -33.65 9.49 18.14
CA LEU A 433 -33.91 10.93 18.04
C LEU A 433 -33.82 11.44 16.60
N PHE A 434 -32.84 10.97 15.83
CA PHE A 434 -32.50 11.51 14.51
C PHE A 434 -32.82 10.56 13.35
N GLU A 435 -33.25 11.14 12.23
CA GLU A 435 -33.54 10.43 11.00
C GLU A 435 -32.31 9.71 10.41
N GLY A 436 -32.55 8.71 9.57
CA GLY A 436 -31.50 7.99 8.86
C GLY A 436 -30.56 7.23 9.79
N ALA A 437 -29.28 7.11 9.44
CA ALA A 437 -28.22 6.44 10.18
C ALA A 437 -27.20 7.47 10.70
N SER A 438 -27.71 8.46 11.43
CA SER A 438 -26.94 9.63 11.87
C SER A 438 -25.76 9.24 12.78
N PHE A 439 -25.94 8.27 13.69
CA PHE A 439 -24.85 7.78 14.54
C PHE A 439 -23.69 7.24 13.71
N CYS A 440 -23.96 6.29 12.81
CA CYS A 440 -22.92 5.70 11.95
C CYS A 440 -22.25 6.72 11.02
N ARG A 441 -22.98 7.74 10.57
CA ARG A 441 -22.48 8.73 9.59
C ARG A 441 -21.62 9.83 10.21
N TYR A 442 -21.96 10.29 11.42
CA TYR A 442 -21.37 11.50 11.98
C TYR A 442 -20.71 11.32 13.36
N VAL A 443 -21.07 10.27 14.11
CA VAL A 443 -20.71 10.15 15.52
C VAL A 443 -19.79 8.96 15.79
N CYS A 444 -20.09 7.78 15.23
CA CYS A 444 -19.39 6.54 15.57
C CYS A 444 -17.89 6.59 15.18
N PRO A 445 -16.95 6.70 16.13
CA PRO A 445 -15.53 6.81 15.82
C PRO A 445 -15.00 5.50 15.21
N ILE A 446 -15.43 4.37 15.76
CA ILE A 446 -15.10 3.02 15.26
C ILE A 446 -15.60 2.84 13.82
N GLY A 447 -16.83 3.30 13.52
CA GLY A 447 -17.39 3.21 12.17
C GLY A 447 -16.63 4.07 11.16
N GLN A 448 -16.23 5.27 11.54
CA GLN A 448 -15.46 6.17 10.66
C GLN A 448 -14.04 5.65 10.42
N TYR A 449 -13.42 5.07 11.44
CA TYR A 449 -12.18 4.30 11.31
C TYR A 449 -12.32 3.13 10.32
N GLN A 450 -13.33 2.27 10.49
CA GLN A 450 -13.57 1.11 9.62
C GLN A 450 -13.88 1.53 8.18
N MET A 451 -14.67 2.60 7.99
CA MET A 451 -14.97 3.15 6.67
C MET A 451 -13.71 3.68 5.99
N MET A 452 -12.76 4.27 6.73
CA MET A 452 -11.47 4.69 6.17
C MET A 452 -10.66 3.49 5.71
N LEU A 453 -10.52 2.47 6.56
CA LEU A 453 -9.85 1.21 6.24
C LEU A 453 -10.47 0.51 5.02
N SER A 454 -11.79 0.51 4.90
CA SER A 454 -12.50 -0.13 3.78
C SER A 454 -12.26 0.52 2.41
N THR A 455 -11.62 1.70 2.34
CA THR A 455 -11.30 2.33 1.05
C THR A 455 -10.19 1.62 0.28
N VAL A 456 -9.41 0.77 0.97
CA VAL A 456 -8.39 -0.10 0.37
C VAL A 456 -8.87 -1.54 0.21
N SER A 457 -10.16 -1.83 0.43
CA SER A 457 -10.69 -3.19 0.30
C SER A 457 -10.89 -3.61 -1.16
N VAL A 458 -10.95 -4.92 -1.40
CA VAL A 458 -11.22 -5.49 -2.73
C VAL A 458 -12.71 -5.55 -3.11
N ARG A 459 -13.64 -5.20 -2.21
CA ARG A 459 -15.09 -5.26 -2.45
C ARG A 459 -15.81 -3.95 -2.13
N GLU A 460 -16.83 -3.62 -2.93
CA GLU A 460 -17.69 -2.46 -2.72
C GLU A 460 -19.16 -2.79 -3.05
N VAL A 461 -20.11 -2.23 -2.30
CA VAL A 461 -21.53 -2.22 -2.70
C VAL A 461 -21.76 -1.18 -3.79
N ARG A 462 -22.16 -1.57 -5.01
CA ARG A 462 -22.29 -0.65 -6.14
C ARG A 462 -23.44 -1.04 -7.08
N ALA A 463 -23.95 -0.06 -7.84
CA ALA A 463 -24.82 -0.33 -8.99
C ALA A 463 -24.05 -1.10 -10.07
N LEU A 464 -24.67 -2.16 -10.62
CA LEU A 464 -24.07 -3.04 -11.62
C LEU A 464 -24.10 -2.40 -13.02
N ASP A 465 -25.26 -1.87 -13.41
CA ASP A 465 -25.46 -1.23 -14.71
C ASP A 465 -25.97 0.22 -14.53
N PRO A 466 -25.16 1.24 -14.89
CA PRO A 466 -25.57 2.64 -14.83
C PRO A 466 -26.81 2.98 -15.66
N GLU A 467 -27.05 2.27 -16.78
CA GLU A 467 -28.18 2.54 -17.67
C GLU A 467 -29.51 2.09 -17.06
N VAL A 468 -29.49 0.94 -16.34
CA VAL A 468 -30.66 0.49 -15.57
C VAL A 468 -30.99 1.51 -14.48
N CYS A 469 -29.97 2.08 -13.84
CA CYS A 469 -30.18 3.16 -12.89
C CYS A 469 -30.74 4.43 -13.53
N ALA A 470 -30.31 4.79 -14.74
CA ALA A 470 -30.77 6.00 -15.44
C ALA A 470 -32.24 5.92 -15.86
N ARG A 471 -32.77 4.70 -16.07
CA ARG A 471 -34.17 4.43 -16.44
C ARG A 471 -35.08 4.13 -15.23
N CYS A 472 -34.52 4.01 -14.03
CA CYS A 472 -35.29 3.70 -12.84
C CYS A 472 -36.04 4.96 -12.36
N GLU A 473 -37.37 4.91 -12.29
CA GLU A 473 -38.17 6.07 -11.87
C GLU A 473 -38.32 6.13 -10.34
N THR A 474 -38.43 4.98 -9.68
CA THR A 474 -38.80 4.90 -8.25
C THR A 474 -37.67 5.26 -7.29
N HIS A 475 -36.42 4.96 -7.67
CA HIS A 475 -35.23 5.17 -6.86
C HIS A 475 -35.35 4.68 -5.40
N ASP A 476 -36.05 3.55 -5.17
CA ASP A 476 -36.35 3.03 -3.83
C ASP A 476 -35.09 2.78 -2.98
N CYS A 477 -33.97 2.50 -3.64
CA CYS A 477 -32.66 2.34 -3.00
C CYS A 477 -32.19 3.60 -2.24
N LEU A 478 -32.61 4.80 -2.65
CA LEU A 478 -32.28 6.05 -1.96
C LEU A 478 -33.05 6.18 -0.65
N LYS A 479 -34.34 5.84 -0.65
CA LYS A 479 -35.20 5.87 0.55
C LYS A 479 -34.80 4.78 1.55
N ALA A 480 -34.42 3.61 1.05
CA ALA A 480 -33.96 2.50 1.88
C ALA A 480 -32.57 2.75 2.49
N CYS A 481 -31.72 3.56 1.85
CA CYS A 481 -30.40 3.86 2.37
C CYS A 481 -30.49 4.81 3.58
N GLY A 482 -30.32 4.27 4.79
CA GLY A 482 -30.29 5.09 6.00
C GLY A 482 -29.21 6.19 6.00
N LEU A 483 -28.18 6.08 5.15
CA LEU A 483 -27.12 7.08 5.02
C LEU A 483 -27.40 8.11 3.92
N GLY A 484 -28.49 7.96 3.16
CA GLY A 484 -28.86 8.85 2.06
C GLY A 484 -27.89 8.78 0.88
N LEU A 485 -27.31 7.61 0.60
CA LEU A 485 -26.42 7.41 -0.53
C LEU A 485 -27.20 7.09 -1.80
N PHE A 486 -27.07 7.96 -2.80
CA PHE A 486 -27.56 7.75 -4.14
C PHE A 486 -26.66 6.79 -4.92
N MET A 487 -27.12 5.54 -5.03
CA MET A 487 -26.37 4.42 -5.60
C MET A 487 -25.74 4.67 -6.98
N PRO A 488 -26.39 5.34 -7.95
CA PRO A 488 -25.78 5.60 -9.25
C PRO A 488 -24.53 6.50 -9.19
N LYS A 489 -24.38 7.28 -8.12
CA LYS A 489 -23.22 8.15 -7.89
C LYS A 489 -22.45 7.79 -6.61
N LYS A 490 -22.74 6.65 -5.99
CA LYS A 490 -21.93 6.10 -4.90
C LYS A 490 -20.62 5.57 -5.49
N GLN A 491 -19.50 5.91 -4.87
CA GLN A 491 -18.18 5.37 -5.20
C GLN A 491 -17.35 5.16 -3.92
N GLY A 492 -16.66 4.02 -3.84
CA GLY A 492 -15.91 3.60 -2.67
C GLY A 492 -16.78 3.27 -1.47
N ASN A 493 -16.12 2.89 -0.38
CA ASN A 493 -16.78 2.44 0.85
C ASN A 493 -16.96 3.53 1.92
N LEU A 494 -16.46 4.76 1.69
CA LEU A 494 -16.73 5.90 2.59
C LEU A 494 -18.23 6.15 2.70
N ASP A 495 -18.72 6.40 3.91
CA ASP A 495 -20.13 6.64 4.25
C ASP A 495 -21.08 5.47 3.95
N CYS A 496 -20.60 4.28 3.59
CA CYS A 496 -21.44 3.10 3.33
C CYS A 496 -21.26 2.06 4.43
N THR A 497 -22.29 1.74 5.22
CA THR A 497 -22.20 0.68 6.24
C THR A 497 -22.35 -0.74 5.70
N SER A 498 -22.51 -0.89 4.37
CA SER A 498 -22.80 -2.18 3.71
C SER A 498 -24.01 -2.91 4.32
N CYS A 499 -25.03 -2.17 4.76
CA CYS A 499 -26.24 -2.77 5.36
C CYS A 499 -27.12 -3.56 4.36
N LEU A 500 -26.87 -3.38 3.06
CA LEU A 500 -27.57 -4.02 1.92
C LEU A 500 -29.06 -3.73 1.81
N ASP A 501 -29.59 -2.73 2.52
CA ASP A 501 -31.01 -2.37 2.39
C ASP A 501 -31.32 -1.80 1.00
N CYS A 502 -30.35 -1.13 0.37
CA CYS A 502 -30.46 -0.71 -1.03
C CYS A 502 -30.56 -1.89 -2.00
N VAL A 503 -29.92 -3.03 -1.71
CA VAL A 503 -30.02 -4.26 -2.51
C VAL A 503 -31.43 -4.82 -2.42
N SER A 504 -31.97 -4.96 -1.19
CA SER A 504 -33.33 -5.45 -0.97
C SER A 504 -34.41 -4.53 -1.55
N ALA A 505 -34.16 -3.22 -1.60
CA ALA A 505 -35.11 -2.24 -2.11
C ALA A 505 -35.04 -2.04 -3.63
N CYS A 506 -34.01 -2.51 -4.33
CA CYS A 506 -33.88 -2.26 -5.76
C CYS A 506 -34.89 -3.11 -6.57
N PRO A 507 -35.84 -2.49 -7.30
CA PRO A 507 -36.84 -3.24 -8.07
C PRO A 507 -36.24 -4.00 -9.26
N HIS A 508 -35.05 -3.59 -9.70
CA HIS A 508 -34.36 -4.18 -10.86
C HIS A 508 -33.22 -5.13 -10.48
N GLY A 509 -32.97 -5.37 -9.19
CA GLY A 509 -31.85 -6.21 -8.75
C GLY A 509 -30.47 -5.72 -9.23
N ASN A 510 -30.32 -4.41 -9.44
CA ASN A 510 -29.17 -3.80 -10.11
C ASN A 510 -28.06 -3.34 -9.13
N ILE A 511 -28.04 -3.83 -7.89
CA ILE A 511 -27.04 -3.48 -6.89
C ILE A 511 -26.38 -4.77 -6.39
N GLY A 512 -25.05 -4.81 -6.42
CA GLY A 512 -24.24 -5.97 -6.05
C GLY A 512 -23.07 -5.63 -5.13
N ILE A 513 -22.36 -6.66 -4.68
CA ILE A 513 -21.09 -6.56 -3.96
C ILE A 513 -19.98 -6.94 -4.94
N VAL A 514 -19.41 -5.94 -5.59
CA VAL A 514 -18.51 -6.12 -6.74
C VAL A 514 -17.05 -6.06 -6.34
N THR A 515 -16.21 -6.80 -7.05
CA THR A 515 -14.75 -6.63 -6.93
C THR A 515 -14.32 -5.28 -7.50
N VAL A 516 -13.52 -4.55 -6.74
CA VAL A 516 -12.93 -3.27 -7.13
C VAL A 516 -11.42 -3.32 -6.97
N VAL A 517 -10.72 -2.44 -7.69
CA VAL A 517 -9.29 -2.24 -7.48
C VAL A 517 -9.09 -1.47 -6.16
N PRO A 518 -8.37 -2.04 -5.17
CA PRO A 518 -8.06 -1.37 -3.92
C PRO A 518 -7.54 0.06 -4.11
N ALA A 519 -8.00 1.00 -3.28
CA ALA A 519 -7.53 2.39 -3.22
C ALA A 519 -7.72 3.25 -4.49
N LEU A 520 -8.22 2.69 -5.60
CA LEU A 520 -8.29 3.41 -6.88
C LEU A 520 -9.16 4.68 -6.81
N ASP A 521 -10.24 4.64 -6.03
CA ASP A 521 -11.13 5.78 -5.88
C ASP A 521 -10.53 6.91 -5.07
N LEU A 522 -9.53 6.64 -4.22
CA LEU A 522 -8.75 7.65 -3.52
C LEU A 522 -7.96 8.51 -4.51
N ALA A 523 -7.32 7.86 -5.49
CA ALA A 523 -6.54 8.54 -6.54
C ALA A 523 -7.39 9.47 -7.43
N ARG A 524 -8.66 9.11 -7.61
CA ARG A 524 -9.61 9.90 -8.41
C ARG A 524 -10.08 11.15 -7.65
N ALA A 525 -10.37 11.00 -6.35
CA ALA A 525 -10.87 12.05 -5.46
C ALA A 525 -12.00 12.92 -6.08
N GLN A 526 -12.89 12.27 -6.83
CA GLN A 526 -13.97 12.89 -7.60
C GLN A 526 -15.25 13.09 -6.77
N TRP A 527 -16.31 13.60 -7.41
CA TRP A 527 -17.60 13.79 -6.76
C TRP A 527 -18.24 12.46 -6.36
N ARG A 528 -18.79 12.39 -5.15
CA ARG A 528 -19.45 11.20 -4.60
C ARG A 528 -20.76 11.56 -3.93
N SER A 529 -21.73 10.66 -4.01
CA SER A 529 -22.96 10.80 -3.22
C SER A 529 -22.65 10.95 -1.73
N GLY A 530 -23.32 11.89 -1.07
CA GLY A 530 -23.16 12.14 0.38
C GLY A 530 -21.92 12.95 0.78
N LEU A 531 -20.88 13.00 -0.06
CA LEU A 531 -19.62 13.70 0.24
C LEU A 531 -19.33 14.89 -0.69
N GLY A 532 -19.92 14.93 -1.89
CA GLY A 532 -19.56 15.90 -2.91
C GLY A 532 -18.16 15.63 -3.48
N THR A 533 -17.45 16.68 -3.89
CA THR A 533 -16.08 16.56 -4.45
C THR A 533 -15.09 16.17 -3.37
N LEU A 534 -14.66 14.89 -3.35
CA LEU A 534 -13.82 14.37 -2.28
C LEU A 534 -12.51 15.16 -2.13
N ALA A 535 -11.86 15.58 -3.22
CA ALA A 535 -10.64 16.37 -3.14
C ALA A 535 -10.83 17.71 -2.40
N ALA A 536 -12.04 18.26 -2.31
CA ALA A 536 -12.30 19.52 -1.63
C ALA A 536 -12.65 19.34 -0.13
N ARG A 537 -12.77 18.10 0.35
CA ARG A 537 -13.23 17.77 1.71
C ARG A 537 -12.06 17.67 2.69
N THR A 538 -11.65 18.80 3.25
CA THR A 538 -10.56 18.87 4.23
C THR A 538 -10.85 18.06 5.49
N ASP A 539 -12.12 17.97 5.88
CA ASP A 539 -12.57 17.14 7.01
C ASP A 539 -12.27 15.65 6.79
N VAL A 540 -12.48 15.14 5.56
CA VAL A 540 -12.08 13.78 5.19
C VAL A 540 -10.56 13.65 5.05
N GLY A 541 -9.89 14.69 4.58
CA GLY A 541 -8.42 14.75 4.55
C GLY A 541 -7.81 14.61 5.95
N VAL A 542 -8.28 15.40 6.93
CA VAL A 542 -7.82 15.31 8.32
C VAL A 542 -8.13 13.93 8.90
N LEU A 543 -9.32 13.38 8.64
CA LEU A 543 -9.66 12.03 9.05
C LEU A 543 -8.69 10.97 8.50
N ALA A 544 -8.26 11.11 7.24
CA ALA A 544 -7.28 10.21 6.62
C ALA A 544 -5.91 10.31 7.30
N VAL A 545 -5.46 11.53 7.65
CA VAL A 545 -4.20 11.71 8.38
C VAL A 545 -4.30 11.14 9.80
N VAL A 546 -5.38 11.41 10.53
CA VAL A 546 -5.60 10.85 11.88
C VAL A 546 -5.66 9.32 11.82
N PHE A 547 -6.27 8.74 10.79
CA PHE A 547 -6.27 7.29 10.58
C PHE A 547 -4.86 6.72 10.41
N THR A 548 -4.00 7.33 9.58
CA THR A 548 -2.63 6.84 9.34
C THR A 548 -1.70 7.14 10.52
N ALA A 549 -1.68 8.38 11.00
CA ALA A 549 -0.84 8.78 12.12
C ALA A 549 -1.25 8.05 13.41
N GLY A 550 -2.55 7.82 13.61
CA GLY A 550 -3.07 7.02 14.73
C GLY A 550 -2.64 5.56 14.65
N ALA A 551 -2.51 4.99 13.44
CA ALA A 551 -1.97 3.64 13.26
C ALA A 551 -0.54 3.54 13.77
N ILE A 552 0.29 4.51 13.35
CA ILE A 552 1.72 4.56 13.69
C ILE A 552 1.87 4.87 15.18
N ALA A 553 1.10 5.81 15.72
CA ALA A 553 1.14 6.18 17.14
C ALA A 553 0.71 5.01 18.03
N ASN A 554 -0.38 4.31 17.69
CA ASN A 554 -0.86 3.17 18.45
C ASN A 554 0.15 2.01 18.43
N ALA A 555 0.74 1.70 17.27
CA ALA A 555 1.77 0.68 17.18
C ALA A 555 3.05 1.08 17.94
N ALA A 556 3.50 2.34 17.82
CA ALA A 556 4.69 2.84 18.51
C ALA A 556 4.51 2.89 20.03
N GLY A 557 3.33 3.27 20.51
CA GLY A 557 2.99 3.38 21.93
C GLY A 557 3.12 2.07 22.71
N MET A 558 3.15 0.94 22.01
CA MET A 558 3.30 -0.42 22.55
C MET A 558 4.70 -1.01 22.29
N THR A 559 5.70 -0.21 21.92
CA THR A 559 7.09 -0.69 21.76
C THR A 559 7.92 -0.35 23.00
N ALA A 560 8.72 -1.29 23.50
CA ALA A 560 9.56 -1.12 24.69
C ALA A 560 10.37 0.21 24.71
N PRO A 561 11.07 0.63 23.63
CA PRO A 561 11.81 1.88 23.66
C PRO A 561 10.92 3.11 23.87
N ILE A 562 9.72 3.13 23.27
CA ILE A 562 8.79 4.26 23.45
C ILE A 562 8.20 4.22 24.85
N VAL A 563 7.83 3.03 25.36
CA VAL A 563 7.35 2.87 26.74
C VAL A 563 8.38 3.42 27.73
N ALA A 564 9.63 2.97 27.63
CA ALA A 564 10.72 3.41 28.51
C ALA A 564 10.94 4.93 28.48
N ILE A 565 10.89 5.55 27.29
CA ILE A 565 10.99 7.01 27.15
C ILE A 565 9.82 7.72 27.86
N LEU A 566 8.59 7.22 27.69
CA LEU A 566 7.42 7.84 28.32
C LEU A 566 7.48 7.73 29.85
N ASP A 567 7.91 6.58 30.37
CA ASP A 567 8.04 6.36 31.82
C ASP A 567 9.18 7.21 32.42
N GLU A 568 10.32 7.29 31.73
CA GLU A 568 11.44 8.15 32.13
C GLU A 568 11.01 9.62 32.19
N ARG A 569 10.30 10.11 31.17
CA ARG A 569 9.81 11.51 31.11
C ARG A 569 8.69 11.77 32.12
N SER A 570 7.81 10.80 32.35
CA SER A 570 6.78 10.86 33.40
C SER A 570 7.42 11.05 34.77
N ALA A 571 8.47 10.29 35.09
CA ALA A 571 9.22 10.41 36.33
C ALA A 571 9.98 11.75 36.44
N GLN A 572 10.71 12.14 35.38
CA GLN A 572 11.49 13.39 35.36
C GLN A 572 10.64 14.66 35.53
N LEU A 573 9.45 14.68 34.92
CA LEU A 573 8.54 15.83 34.96
C LEU A 573 7.56 15.76 36.13
N ALA A 574 7.56 14.68 36.93
CA ALA A 574 6.57 14.39 37.97
C ALA A 574 5.12 14.47 37.46
N VAL A 575 4.90 14.01 36.22
CA VAL A 575 3.58 13.97 35.57
C VAL A 575 3.10 12.53 35.52
N ALA A 576 1.81 12.28 35.77
CA ALA A 576 1.24 10.95 35.72
C ALA A 576 1.41 10.27 34.34
N SER A 577 1.66 8.96 34.34
CA SER A 577 1.93 8.16 33.12
C SER A 577 0.82 8.28 32.08
N TRP A 578 -0.45 8.22 32.50
CA TRP A 578 -1.62 8.38 31.62
C TRP A 578 -1.60 9.72 30.86
N CYS A 579 -1.14 10.79 31.52
CA CYS A 579 -1.04 12.11 30.91
C CYS A 579 0.09 12.14 29.87
N MET A 580 1.21 11.46 30.13
CA MET A 580 2.33 11.39 29.20
C MET A 580 1.98 10.54 27.95
N GLN A 581 1.32 9.40 28.15
CA GLN A 581 0.81 8.55 27.07
C GLN A 581 -0.25 9.29 26.23
N GLY A 582 -1.20 9.97 26.86
CA GLY A 582 -2.18 10.81 26.16
C GLY A 582 -1.53 11.94 25.36
N ALA A 583 -0.54 12.63 25.95
CA ALA A 583 0.21 13.69 25.28
C ALA A 583 0.99 13.16 24.06
N PHE A 584 1.61 11.98 24.18
CA PHE A 584 2.29 11.32 23.07
C PHE A 584 1.37 11.12 21.85
N VAL A 585 0.15 10.64 22.06
CA VAL A 585 -0.84 10.47 20.98
C VAL A 585 -1.19 11.82 20.35
N VAL A 586 -1.47 12.85 21.15
CA VAL A 586 -1.80 14.19 20.64
C VAL A 586 -0.66 14.77 19.81
N VAL A 587 0.58 14.64 20.29
CA VAL A 587 1.78 15.10 19.59
C VAL A 587 1.98 14.34 18.28
N ALA A 588 1.83 13.01 18.28
CA ALA A 588 1.98 12.19 17.08
C ALA A 588 0.93 12.54 16.02
N LEU A 589 -0.34 12.71 16.40
CA LEU A 589 -1.41 13.08 15.48
C LEU A 589 -1.23 14.50 14.93
N SER A 590 -0.84 15.45 15.79
CA SER A 590 -0.56 16.83 15.39
C SER A 590 0.64 16.92 14.44
N GLY A 591 1.70 16.16 14.73
CA GLY A 591 2.88 16.02 13.88
C GLY A 591 2.55 15.44 12.51
N GLY A 592 1.70 14.40 12.46
CA GLY A 592 1.20 13.84 11.20
C GLY A 592 0.44 14.86 10.35
N ILE A 593 -0.47 15.64 10.97
CA ILE A 593 -1.21 16.71 10.28
C ILE A 593 -0.26 17.80 9.76
N ALA A 594 0.68 18.24 10.61
CA ALA A 594 1.67 19.25 10.23
C ALA A 594 2.55 18.79 9.07
N LEU A 595 3.03 17.54 9.10
CA LEU A 595 3.87 16.96 8.05
C LEU A 595 3.15 16.93 6.69
N ILE A 596 1.89 16.50 6.66
CA ILE A 596 1.08 16.47 5.44
C ILE A 596 0.71 17.87 4.97
N ALA A 597 0.44 18.80 5.89
CA ALA A 597 0.21 20.21 5.57
C ALA A 597 1.45 20.87 4.94
N LEU A 598 2.65 20.62 5.49
CA LEU A 598 3.93 21.09 4.93
C LEU A 598 4.16 20.53 3.52
N ALA A 599 3.92 19.23 3.31
CA ALA A 599 3.99 18.64 1.97
C ALA A 599 2.99 19.28 0.98
N ALA A 600 1.79 19.63 1.45
CA ALA A 600 0.77 20.31 0.67
C ALA A 600 1.12 21.78 0.36
N LEU A 601 1.86 22.46 1.23
CA LEU A 601 2.42 23.80 0.99
C LEU A 601 3.55 23.76 -0.04
N ALA A 602 4.40 22.74 0.02
CA ALA A 602 5.47 22.52 -0.95
C ALA A 602 4.96 22.14 -2.36
N THR A 603 3.75 21.58 -2.45
CA THR A 603 3.12 21.20 -3.71
C THR A 603 2.37 22.39 -4.34
N ARG A 604 2.43 22.55 -5.68
CA ARG A 604 1.71 23.61 -6.43
C ARG A 604 0.69 23.02 -7.44
N GLY A 605 -0.27 23.83 -7.89
CA GLY A 605 -1.16 23.49 -9.03
C GLY A 605 -2.66 23.35 -8.73
N ALA A 606 -3.08 23.45 -7.47
CA ALA A 606 -4.50 23.44 -7.04
C ALA A 606 -4.66 24.28 -5.76
N GLN A 607 -5.87 24.48 -5.25
CA GLN A 607 -6.10 25.11 -3.93
C GLN A 607 -5.50 24.26 -2.79
N PHE A 608 -5.10 24.89 -1.68
CA PHE A 608 -4.48 24.18 -0.54
C PHE A 608 -5.32 22.99 -0.06
N ALA A 609 -6.63 23.19 0.14
CA ALA A 609 -7.58 22.14 0.53
C ALA A 609 -7.50 20.91 -0.40
N GLN A 610 -7.37 21.11 -1.71
CA GLN A 610 -7.26 20.04 -2.69
C GLN A 610 -5.91 19.33 -2.67
N ARG A 611 -4.82 20.08 -2.46
CA ARG A 611 -3.48 19.50 -2.34
C ARG A 611 -3.36 18.67 -1.05
N PHE A 612 -3.75 19.25 0.07
CA PHE A 612 -3.78 18.60 1.38
C PHE A 612 -4.61 17.33 1.35
N THR A 613 -5.87 17.41 0.91
CA THR A 613 -6.76 16.24 0.90
C THR A 613 -6.24 15.15 -0.03
N ARG A 614 -5.68 15.48 -1.20
CA ARG A 614 -5.11 14.46 -2.11
C ARG A 614 -3.90 13.75 -1.51
N ILE A 615 -3.01 14.49 -0.84
CA ILE A 615 -1.84 13.89 -0.18
C ILE A 615 -2.30 13.06 1.02
N ALA A 616 -3.23 13.56 1.82
CA ALA A 616 -3.81 12.85 2.96
C ALA A 616 -4.51 11.55 2.54
N LEU A 617 -5.32 11.56 1.46
CA LEU A 617 -5.94 10.33 0.96
C LEU A 617 -4.90 9.30 0.48
N ALA A 618 -3.72 9.75 0.03
CA ALA A 618 -2.64 8.87 -0.36
C ALA A 618 -1.94 8.20 0.83
N THR A 619 -2.14 8.65 2.08
CA THR A 619 -1.57 7.99 3.27
C THR A 619 -2.38 6.78 3.72
N ILE A 620 -3.62 6.63 3.26
CA ILE A 620 -4.55 5.59 3.72
C ILE A 620 -4.02 4.18 3.48
N PRO A 621 -3.47 3.81 2.30
CA PRO A 621 -2.96 2.45 2.08
C PRO A 621 -1.81 2.09 3.03
N LEU A 622 -0.93 3.03 3.32
CA LEU A 622 0.14 2.85 4.32
C LEU A 622 -0.43 2.72 5.74
N GLY A 623 -1.40 3.56 6.12
CA GLY A 623 -2.08 3.44 7.42
C GLY A 623 -2.79 2.10 7.57
N ALA A 624 -3.45 1.63 6.51
CA ALA A 624 -4.12 0.34 6.48
C ALA A 624 -3.15 -0.83 6.63
N SER A 625 -1.96 -0.77 6.03
CA SER A 625 -0.93 -1.79 6.24
C SER A 625 -0.37 -1.77 7.66
N VAL A 626 -0.27 -0.59 8.29
CA VAL A 626 0.13 -0.47 9.70
C VAL A 626 -0.88 -1.15 10.62
N TRP A 627 -2.17 -0.85 10.45
CA TRP A 627 -3.24 -1.50 11.20
C TRP A 627 -3.28 -3.01 10.98
N LEU A 628 -3.04 -3.47 9.74
CA LEU A 628 -2.99 -4.89 9.40
C LEU A 628 -1.85 -5.60 10.12
N TYR A 629 -0.63 -5.05 10.08
CA TYR A 629 0.51 -5.73 10.70
C TYR A 629 0.43 -5.68 12.24
N HIS A 630 -0.03 -4.55 12.80
CA HIS A 630 -0.07 -4.36 14.25
C HIS A 630 -1.15 -5.22 14.90
N PHE A 631 -2.39 -5.16 14.41
CA PHE A 631 -3.43 -6.07 14.92
C PHE A 631 -3.24 -7.52 14.44
N GLY A 632 -2.58 -7.73 13.31
CA GLY A 632 -2.15 -9.05 12.89
C GLY A 632 -1.17 -9.68 13.87
N PHE A 633 -0.23 -8.89 14.42
CA PHE A 633 0.67 -9.34 15.48
C PHE A 633 -0.12 -9.79 16.71
N HIS A 634 -0.97 -8.93 17.26
CA HIS A 634 -1.76 -9.27 18.45
C HIS A 634 -2.72 -10.44 18.22
N LEU A 635 -3.29 -10.58 17.02
CA LEU A 635 -4.12 -11.71 16.66
C LEU A 635 -3.34 -13.04 16.66
N VAL A 636 -2.10 -13.02 16.14
CA VAL A 636 -1.26 -14.23 16.04
C VAL A 636 -0.62 -14.57 17.38
N THR A 637 0.01 -13.61 18.05
CA THR A 637 0.75 -13.85 19.31
C THR A 637 -0.17 -13.92 20.53
N GLY A 638 -1.33 -13.27 20.46
CA GLY A 638 -2.32 -13.27 21.53
C GLY A 638 -3.32 -14.43 21.48
N TRP A 639 -3.21 -15.38 20.55
CA TRP A 639 -4.17 -16.51 20.44
C TRP A 639 -4.45 -17.26 21.77
N PRO A 640 -3.45 -17.56 22.63
CA PRO A 640 -3.70 -18.25 23.90
C PRO A 640 -4.68 -17.53 24.84
N THR A 641 -4.76 -16.20 24.76
CA THR A 641 -5.71 -15.42 25.58
C THR A 641 -7.16 -15.78 25.25
N ALA A 642 -7.49 -16.01 23.97
CA ALA A 642 -8.84 -16.42 23.56
C ALA A 642 -9.17 -17.81 24.08
N GLU A 643 -8.21 -18.74 24.00
CA GLU A 643 -8.39 -20.09 24.50
C GLU A 643 -8.56 -20.09 26.02
N ALA A 644 -7.67 -19.42 26.76
CA ALA A 644 -7.69 -19.36 28.22
C ALA A 644 -9.00 -18.74 28.74
N SER A 645 -9.39 -17.57 28.21
CA SER A 645 -10.64 -16.91 28.60
C SER A 645 -11.88 -17.74 28.25
N SER A 646 -11.89 -18.44 27.10
CA SER A 646 -13.00 -19.31 26.71
C SER A 646 -13.08 -20.58 27.56
N ARG A 647 -11.97 -21.28 27.78
CA ARG A 647 -11.91 -22.48 28.64
C ARG A 647 -12.33 -22.12 30.07
N ARG A 648 -11.91 -20.97 30.59
CA ARG A 648 -12.35 -20.51 31.92
C ARG A 648 -13.87 -20.35 31.97
N VAL A 649 -14.50 -19.65 31.01
CA VAL A 649 -15.97 -19.53 31.00
C VAL A 649 -16.64 -20.90 30.93
N LEU A 650 -16.12 -21.83 30.12
CA LEU A 650 -16.68 -23.18 30.05
C LEU A 650 -16.54 -23.93 31.39
N HIS A 651 -15.43 -23.74 32.11
CA HIS A 651 -15.22 -24.29 33.44
C HIS A 651 -16.19 -23.67 34.47
N ASP A 652 -16.34 -22.34 34.47
CA ASP A 652 -17.28 -21.61 35.34
C ASP A 652 -18.74 -22.04 35.11
N LEU A 653 -19.08 -22.45 33.87
CA LEU A 653 -20.39 -23.01 33.49
C LEU A 653 -20.52 -24.52 33.73
N ALA A 654 -19.52 -25.17 34.33
CA ALA A 654 -19.44 -26.62 34.55
C ALA A 654 -19.60 -27.46 33.26
N LEU A 655 -19.19 -26.91 32.11
CA LEU A 655 -19.19 -27.61 30.81
C LEU A 655 -17.90 -28.39 30.56
N ILE A 656 -16.81 -28.05 31.26
CA ILE A 656 -15.52 -28.77 31.26
C ILE A 656 -15.00 -28.90 32.69
N ALA A 657 -14.16 -29.92 32.94
CA ALA A 657 -13.57 -30.18 34.25
C ALA A 657 -12.21 -29.49 34.48
N ASP A 658 -11.49 -29.15 33.40
CA ASP A 658 -10.14 -28.58 33.51
C ASP A 658 -10.18 -27.07 33.78
N GLU A 659 -9.51 -26.62 34.84
CA GLU A 659 -9.21 -25.19 35.05
C GLU A 659 -8.04 -24.78 34.13
N PRO A 660 -8.15 -23.68 33.36
CA PRO A 660 -7.07 -23.24 32.49
C PRO A 660 -5.88 -22.67 33.26
N ASP A 661 -4.67 -23.03 32.83
CA ASP A 661 -3.42 -22.51 33.38
C ASP A 661 -3.32 -20.98 33.21
N ARG A 662 -3.34 -20.25 34.32
CA ARG A 662 -3.21 -18.78 34.33
C ARG A 662 -1.88 -18.32 33.71
N ILE A 663 -0.79 -19.05 33.89
CA ILE A 663 0.56 -18.70 33.40
C ILE A 663 0.65 -18.77 31.87
N MET A 664 -0.14 -19.62 31.21
CA MET A 664 -0.15 -19.78 29.74
C MET A 664 -0.99 -18.72 29.01
N SER A 665 -1.56 -17.75 29.73
CA SER A 665 -2.48 -16.75 29.19
C SER A 665 -1.79 -15.51 28.59
N CYS A 666 -0.45 -15.48 28.47
CA CYS A 666 0.28 -14.39 27.84
C CYS A 666 1.18 -14.86 26.69
N CYS A 667 1.40 -13.96 25.74
CA CYS A 667 1.73 -14.15 24.33
C CYS A 667 2.71 -15.26 23.97
N VAL A 668 2.44 -15.97 22.88
CA VAL A 668 3.44 -16.84 22.24
C VAL A 668 4.50 -16.00 21.53
N ALA A 669 5.71 -16.55 21.47
CA ALA A 669 6.77 -16.00 20.64
C ALA A 669 6.27 -15.80 19.20
N ALA A 670 6.57 -14.65 18.62
CA ALA A 670 6.21 -14.37 17.24
C ALA A 670 6.85 -15.41 16.31
N PRO A 671 6.08 -16.09 15.45
CA PRO A 671 6.65 -17.05 14.52
C PRO A 671 7.56 -16.35 13.52
N GLU A 672 8.60 -17.04 13.04
CA GLU A 672 9.66 -16.47 12.20
C GLU A 672 9.13 -15.82 10.90
N TRP A 673 8.01 -16.31 10.37
CA TRP A 673 7.39 -15.77 9.15
C TRP A 673 6.66 -14.44 9.38
N LEU A 674 6.35 -14.07 10.63
CA LEU A 674 5.50 -12.92 10.94
C LEU A 674 6.18 -11.62 10.54
N VAL A 675 7.42 -11.39 10.97
CA VAL A 675 8.16 -10.16 10.66
C VAL A 675 8.31 -9.94 9.14
N PRO A 676 8.74 -10.93 8.33
CA PRO A 676 8.73 -10.82 6.87
C PRO A 676 7.35 -10.48 6.30
N ALA A 677 6.27 -11.10 6.80
CA ALA A 677 4.91 -10.83 6.34
C ALA A 677 4.47 -9.39 6.68
N GLN A 678 4.84 -8.87 7.85
CA GLN A 678 4.57 -7.48 8.26
C GLN A 678 5.30 -6.48 7.37
N LEU A 679 6.59 -6.72 7.06
CA LEU A 679 7.38 -5.89 6.15
C LEU A 679 6.85 -5.93 4.72
N LEU A 680 6.39 -7.09 4.25
CA LEU A 680 5.74 -7.24 2.95
C LEU A 680 4.45 -6.43 2.89
N ALA A 681 3.56 -6.58 3.88
CA ALA A 681 2.32 -5.81 3.97
C ALA A 681 2.59 -4.30 3.99
N LEU A 682 3.59 -3.86 4.75
CA LEU A 682 4.00 -2.47 4.84
C LEU A 682 4.56 -1.93 3.51
N SER A 683 5.36 -2.73 2.79
CA SER A 683 5.91 -2.39 1.48
C SER A 683 4.84 -2.34 0.38
N CYS A 684 3.86 -3.23 0.42
CA CYS A 684 2.66 -3.16 -0.42
C CYS A 684 1.85 -1.88 -0.13
N GLY A 685 1.68 -1.53 1.15
CA GLY A 685 1.01 -0.31 1.59
C GLY A 685 1.70 0.96 1.10
N LEU A 686 3.03 1.04 1.18
CA LEU A 686 3.83 2.14 0.61
C LEU A 686 3.66 2.21 -0.91
N SER A 687 3.80 1.09 -1.60
CA SER A 687 3.67 1.03 -3.06
C SER A 687 2.31 1.53 -3.54
N ALA A 688 1.23 1.11 -2.88
CA ALA A 688 -0.12 1.59 -3.15
C ALA A 688 -0.28 3.09 -2.84
N SER A 689 0.29 3.56 -1.73
CA SER A 689 0.27 4.98 -1.34
C SER A 689 0.99 5.87 -2.37
N LEU A 690 2.18 5.46 -2.82
CA LEU A 690 2.96 6.14 -3.84
C LEU A 690 2.22 6.19 -5.20
N ALA A 691 1.55 5.09 -5.57
CA ALA A 691 0.74 5.03 -6.79
C ALA A 691 -0.50 5.95 -6.71
N VAL A 692 -1.24 5.92 -5.60
CA VAL A 692 -2.38 6.83 -5.35
C VAL A 692 -1.94 8.28 -5.39
N LEU A 693 -0.80 8.61 -4.77
CA LEU A 693 -0.21 9.94 -4.78
C LEU A 693 0.15 10.39 -6.20
N TRP A 694 0.85 9.53 -6.96
CA TRP A 694 1.26 9.83 -8.34
C TRP A 694 0.05 10.16 -9.22
N TRP A 695 -0.97 9.30 -9.20
CA TRP A 695 -2.19 9.53 -9.98
C TRP A 695 -2.98 10.75 -9.53
N SER A 696 -2.98 11.04 -8.23
CA SER A 696 -3.65 12.24 -7.69
C SER A 696 -2.98 13.53 -8.16
N ILE A 697 -1.65 13.58 -8.15
CA ILE A 697 -0.86 14.75 -8.58
C ILE A 697 -0.88 14.92 -10.09
N ALA A 698 -0.85 13.81 -10.84
CA ALA A 698 -0.98 13.83 -12.30
C ALA A 698 -2.28 14.50 -12.76
N ARG A 699 -3.37 14.39 -11.99
CA ARG A 699 -4.66 14.99 -12.34
C ARG A 699 -4.72 16.52 -12.18
N ILE A 700 -3.86 17.10 -11.36
CA ILE A 700 -3.83 18.56 -11.14
C ILE A 700 -2.64 19.24 -11.84
N SER A 701 -1.87 18.48 -12.63
CA SER A 701 -0.67 18.97 -13.31
C SER A 701 -0.90 18.97 -14.83
N ALA A 702 -0.70 20.11 -15.47
CA ALA A 702 -0.95 20.29 -16.91
C ALA A 702 0.13 19.66 -17.82
N LEU A 703 1.32 19.36 -17.29
CA LEU A 703 2.48 18.85 -18.03
C LEU A 703 3.17 17.70 -17.28
N ASN A 704 3.56 16.63 -17.99
CA ASN A 704 4.15 15.41 -17.39
C ASN A 704 5.46 15.67 -16.61
N ALA A 705 6.34 16.56 -17.09
CA ALA A 705 7.59 16.89 -16.39
C ALA A 705 7.36 17.61 -15.04
N SER A 706 6.22 18.29 -14.89
CA SER A 706 5.84 18.94 -13.62
C SER A 706 5.25 17.95 -12.60
N VAL A 707 4.79 16.77 -13.03
CA VAL A 707 4.21 15.76 -12.14
C VAL A 707 5.29 15.17 -11.24
N THR A 708 6.41 14.74 -11.82
CA THR A 708 7.51 14.11 -11.07
C THR A 708 8.06 15.04 -10.00
N LEU A 709 8.36 16.29 -10.34
CA LEU A 709 8.87 17.28 -9.39
C LEU A 709 7.90 17.55 -8.23
N ARG A 710 6.60 17.64 -8.53
CA ARG A 710 5.55 17.86 -7.51
C ARG A 710 5.27 16.62 -6.66
N TRP A 711 5.60 15.44 -7.18
CA TRP A 711 5.38 14.17 -6.51
C TRP A 711 6.49 13.82 -5.51
N ILE A 712 7.73 14.26 -5.75
CA ILE A 712 8.89 13.92 -4.91
C ILE A 712 8.66 14.31 -3.44
N THR A 713 8.29 15.56 -3.16
CA THR A 713 8.18 16.02 -1.75
C THR A 713 7.15 15.23 -0.94
N PRO A 714 5.89 15.04 -1.40
CA PRO A 714 4.95 14.22 -0.67
C PRO A 714 5.30 12.72 -0.68
N ALA A 715 6.02 12.23 -1.70
CA ALA A 715 6.51 10.86 -1.73
C ALA A 715 7.59 10.60 -0.65
N LEU A 716 8.52 11.54 -0.44
CA LEU A 716 9.50 11.47 0.64
C LEU A 716 8.83 11.42 2.01
N VAL A 717 7.73 12.15 2.20
CA VAL A 717 6.92 12.06 3.43
C VAL A 717 6.34 10.67 3.62
N LEU A 718 5.77 10.04 2.58
CA LEU A 718 5.27 8.67 2.66
C LEU A 718 6.38 7.65 2.96
N ILE A 719 7.57 7.84 2.37
CA ILE A 719 8.75 7.01 2.63
C ILE A 719 9.22 7.17 4.08
N ALA A 720 9.21 8.40 4.62
CA ALA A 720 9.56 8.65 6.02
C ALA A 720 8.56 8.01 6.99
N LEU A 721 7.26 8.11 6.72
CA LEU A 721 6.22 7.42 7.50
C LEU A 721 6.38 5.89 7.43
N TRP A 722 6.72 5.36 6.26
CA TRP A 722 7.02 3.94 6.08
C TRP A 722 8.27 3.53 6.87
N ALA A 723 9.34 4.32 6.85
CA ALA A 723 10.57 4.03 7.58
C ALA A 723 10.32 4.01 9.11
N ALA A 724 9.52 4.95 9.61
CA ALA A 724 9.08 4.95 11.01
C ALA A 724 8.27 3.69 11.35
N ALA A 725 7.33 3.30 10.49
CA ALA A 725 6.55 2.06 10.69
C ALA A 725 7.41 0.79 10.58
N ALA A 726 8.41 0.77 9.69
CA ALA A 726 9.33 -0.35 9.55
C ALA A 726 10.23 -0.50 10.79
N TRP A 727 10.70 0.63 11.34
CA TRP A 727 11.44 0.63 12.60
C TRP A 727 10.62 0.02 13.74
N ILE A 728 9.33 0.35 13.84
CA ILE A 728 8.40 -0.23 14.83
C ILE A 728 8.31 -1.75 14.72
N VAL A 729 8.29 -2.31 13.50
CA VAL A 729 8.22 -3.76 13.28
C VAL A 729 9.43 -4.49 13.88
N PHE A 730 10.59 -3.86 13.93
CA PHE A 730 11.81 -4.43 14.52
C PHE A 730 11.93 -4.21 16.03
N GLN A 731 11.03 -3.44 16.65
CA GLN A 731 11.08 -3.21 18.09
C GLN A 731 10.37 -4.33 18.85
N PRO A 732 10.87 -4.70 20.05
CA PRO A 732 10.11 -5.57 20.95
C PRO A 732 8.81 -4.85 21.33
N MET A 733 7.69 -5.52 21.07
CA MET A 733 6.36 -5.04 21.47
C MET A 733 6.04 -5.52 22.88
N GLU A 734 5.60 -4.58 23.71
CA GLU A 734 5.10 -4.84 25.06
C GLU A 734 3.57 -4.89 25.04
N MET A 735 3.00 -6.03 25.40
CA MET A 735 1.57 -6.10 25.70
C MET A 735 1.33 -5.63 27.13
N ARG A 736 1.18 -4.31 27.28
CA ARG A 736 0.81 -3.72 28.58
C ARG A 736 -0.53 -4.30 29.06
N GLY A 737 -0.59 -4.67 30.34
CA GLY A 737 -1.76 -5.34 30.92
C GLY A 737 -1.79 -6.87 30.79
N THR A 738 -0.80 -7.48 30.13
CA THR A 738 -0.55 -8.93 30.20
C THR A 738 0.71 -9.27 31.00
N ALA A 739 1.44 -8.25 31.47
CA ALA A 739 2.62 -8.34 32.31
C ALA A 739 2.24 -8.73 33.76
N GLY A 740 1.95 -10.00 33.93
CA GLY A 740 1.77 -10.68 35.23
C GLY A 740 1.91 -12.20 35.12
N PHE A 741 2.26 -12.71 33.92
CA PHE A 741 2.28 -14.13 33.56
C PHE A 741 3.64 -14.60 33.00
N GLY A 742 4.70 -13.79 33.15
CA GLY A 742 6.07 -14.28 32.98
C GLY A 742 6.55 -14.98 34.25
N PRO A 743 7.47 -15.95 34.16
CA PRO A 743 8.18 -16.46 35.34
C PRO A 743 8.96 -15.36 36.06
#